data_AF-A0A0V1F060-F1
#
_entry.id   AF-A0A0V1F060-F1
#
_cell.length_a   1.000
_cell.length_b   1.000
_cell.length_c   1.000
_cell.angle_alpha   90.00
_cell.angle_beta   90.00
_cell.angle_gamma   90.00
#
_symmetry.space_group_name_H-M   'P 1'
#
loop_
_entity.id
_entity.type
_entity.pdbx_description
1 polymer ?
#
loop_
_entity_poly.entity_id
_entity_poly.type
_entity_poly.pdbx_seq_one_letter_code
_entity_poly.pdbx_strand_id
1 'polypeptide(L)'
;MALCFSFFLFSILIIKAYAFSSRCPCEPDYKCVLNNCVLNVDCPNVKKQGNGPPKSCKDAFDPNRRPPSKLESWFTEDIFNDLFPKANLGWGANKCFPYNYKAFIIAARYFPEFGTESPTNGFTARENYRRDLAAFFAHAIQETGENDASLYSNMDVEQAHACFYRGGFYNWFEGGPGSSFLPPNSSGYSPADGEKCNPAGRYCSTNAELDHFYPCSNEQEGNYYKGCYFGRGAIQLSYNFNYGQFQQWLHSQNIIVDLLKNPNLLMTKVDPPLAILGSIWFYMTPQPPKPAMHDIIMGNWESGPVNREAGYFGAIFGPTSLIINNECSGEDQSEPGGPGESRRIKAFKWFCDYFGVPTGDEELLSCKNMPKKFGDFSNFLSFQPDWSSTWKEQPCSCVPAQYGGMIPYFQPGYYPERYVKLNEQNRRRCVQSVYNQPWFDSKIPYFINFKMRVFLVSCDPSKKLAFTKTKNFRLVAEGSEKEHVKSIAECLDMCYKNDQCISFNYRPDSNSCEIIYSGVSRGAELEQEEENYFYQKICTESLGHCLVSFNRIPQLQFIGYARNVLRQIDAETCLSKCLAASMSRGAGYNCKSVVYYYPDSECILNSESIESKPDLSAPAEADTGDVDYFTNNCAGDWSEWSKWSACNSYGKQSRTRQCSVYGSCSGEKEEIRQCESESLLTNTESTPITSDPPSCPPRPIYKPCESCSSVDQPEISAIFIPVSNE
;
A
#
# COMPACT_ATOMS: atom_id res chain seq x y z
N MET A 1 21.63 -89.76 6.30
CA MET A 1 20.27 -90.31 6.39
C MET A 1 19.38 -89.21 6.97
N ALA A 2 18.31 -88.85 6.25
CA ALA A 2 17.15 -88.00 6.60
C ALA A 2 17.41 -86.53 7.08
N LEU A 3 17.05 -85.47 6.36
CA LEU A 3 15.75 -84.96 5.83
C LEU A 3 14.98 -84.04 6.81
N CYS A 4 14.64 -82.86 6.26
CA CYS A 4 13.42 -82.06 6.43
C CYS A 4 13.38 -80.82 7.36
N PHE A 5 13.45 -79.65 6.69
CA PHE A 5 12.42 -78.60 6.60
C PHE A 5 11.95 -77.81 7.84
N SER A 6 12.29 -76.51 7.83
CA SER A 6 11.38 -75.33 7.85
C SER A 6 11.94 -74.20 8.71
N PHE A 7 12.58 -73.21 8.07
CA PHE A 7 12.01 -71.87 7.83
C PHE A 7 11.69 -71.07 9.11
N PHE A 8 12.59 -70.18 9.50
CA PHE A 8 12.25 -68.76 9.67
C PHE A 8 13.52 -67.90 9.53
N LEU A 9 13.50 -67.03 8.53
CA LEU A 9 14.54 -66.07 8.19
C LEU A 9 14.72 -65.03 9.30
N PHE A 10 15.97 -64.80 9.71
CA PHE A 10 16.43 -63.48 10.16
C PHE A 10 17.84 -63.25 9.62
N SER A 11 17.91 -62.99 8.31
CA SER A 11 19.12 -62.46 7.67
C SER A 11 19.12 -60.95 7.90
N ILE A 12 19.97 -60.49 8.83
CA ILE A 12 20.37 -59.08 8.93
C ILE A 12 21.21 -58.78 7.68
N LEU A 13 20.52 -58.42 6.60
CA LEU A 13 21.13 -57.79 5.44
C LEU A 13 21.39 -56.33 5.82
N ILE A 14 22.62 -56.05 6.23
CA ILE A 14 23.16 -54.68 6.24
C ILE A 14 23.22 -54.24 4.77
N ILE A 15 22.09 -53.79 4.24
CA ILE A 15 22.07 -52.90 3.10
C ILE A 15 22.63 -51.60 3.66
N LYS A 16 23.94 -51.38 3.47
CA LYS A 16 24.45 -50.01 3.40
C LYS A 16 23.64 -49.37 2.28
N ALA A 17 22.59 -48.64 2.65
CA ALA A 17 22.05 -47.58 1.83
C ALA A 17 23.21 -46.60 1.65
N TYR A 18 24.05 -46.87 0.65
CA TYR A 18 24.69 -45.80 -0.07
C TYR A 18 23.52 -44.97 -0.57
N ALA A 19 23.23 -43.90 0.15
CA ALA A 19 22.49 -42.79 -0.39
C ALA A 19 23.09 -42.56 -1.78
N PHE A 20 22.30 -42.77 -2.82
CA PHE A 20 22.57 -42.20 -4.12
C PHE A 20 22.54 -40.68 -3.90
N SER A 21 23.66 -40.15 -3.41
CA SER A 21 24.05 -38.78 -3.62
C SER A 21 23.91 -38.58 -5.11
N SER A 22 22.97 -37.74 -5.52
CA SER A 22 22.73 -37.29 -6.88
C SER A 22 24.02 -36.70 -7.45
N ARG A 23 24.92 -37.56 -7.92
CA ARG A 23 26.07 -37.21 -8.73
C ARG A 23 25.52 -36.93 -10.12
N CYS A 24 25.15 -35.69 -10.33
CA CYS A 24 24.97 -35.08 -11.63
C CYS A 24 26.26 -35.33 -12.44
N PRO A 25 26.26 -36.27 -13.41
CA PRO A 25 27.46 -36.71 -14.08
C PRO A 25 27.78 -35.72 -15.20
N CYS A 26 28.35 -34.58 -14.83
CA CYS A 26 28.79 -33.56 -15.77
C CYS A 26 30.18 -33.90 -16.32
N GLU A 27 30.48 -33.44 -17.53
CA GLU A 27 31.82 -33.48 -18.09
C GLU A 27 32.81 -32.64 -17.23
N PRO A 28 34.13 -32.89 -17.32
CA PRO A 28 35.11 -32.24 -16.45
C PRO A 28 35.07 -30.70 -16.46
N ASP A 29 34.71 -30.10 -17.59
CA ASP A 29 34.63 -28.64 -17.76
C ASP A 29 33.29 -28.05 -17.27
N TYR A 30 32.40 -28.88 -16.71
CA TYR A 30 31.07 -28.50 -16.26
C TYR A 30 30.91 -28.80 -14.78
N LYS A 31 30.17 -27.92 -14.09
CA LYS A 31 29.73 -28.12 -12.70
C LYS A 31 28.25 -28.40 -12.65
N CYS A 32 27.84 -29.15 -11.65
CA CYS A 32 26.41 -29.37 -11.44
C CYS A 32 25.79 -28.23 -10.63
N VAL A 33 24.79 -27.58 -11.20
CA VAL A 33 23.92 -26.63 -10.52
C VAL A 33 22.49 -27.09 -10.71
N LEU A 34 21.73 -27.29 -9.62
CA LEU A 34 20.31 -27.65 -9.70
C LEU A 34 19.96 -28.89 -10.56
N ASN A 35 20.85 -29.89 -10.56
CA ASN A 35 20.81 -31.09 -11.41
C ASN A 35 20.92 -30.80 -12.91
N ASN A 36 21.56 -29.70 -13.27
CA ASN A 36 21.91 -29.31 -14.64
C ASN A 36 23.42 -29.07 -14.74
N CYS A 37 24.01 -29.42 -15.89
CA CYS A 37 25.44 -29.22 -16.12
C CYS A 37 25.67 -27.85 -16.71
N VAL A 38 26.36 -26.98 -15.97
CA VAL A 38 26.66 -25.62 -16.35
C VAL A 38 28.17 -25.50 -16.56
N LEU A 39 28.59 -24.82 -17.63
CA LEU A 39 29.99 -24.60 -17.91
C LEU A 39 30.71 -23.97 -16.70
N ASN A 40 31.78 -24.63 -16.26
CA ASN A 40 32.64 -24.15 -15.20
C ASN A 40 33.75 -23.28 -15.82
N VAL A 41 33.44 -22.00 -16.01
CA VAL A 41 34.34 -21.03 -16.63
C VAL A 41 35.01 -20.12 -15.59
N ASP A 42 36.32 -19.91 -15.73
CA ASP A 42 37.06 -18.90 -14.99
C ASP A 42 37.00 -17.57 -15.73
N CYS A 43 36.03 -16.74 -15.37
CA CYS A 43 35.86 -15.44 -16.02
C CYS A 43 36.99 -14.47 -15.68
N PRO A 44 37.38 -13.60 -16.64
CA PRO A 44 38.36 -12.56 -16.39
C PRO A 44 37.99 -11.70 -15.17
N ASN A 45 39.00 -11.37 -14.36
CA ASN A 45 38.80 -10.49 -13.21
C ASN A 45 38.34 -9.11 -13.68
N VAL A 46 37.19 -8.68 -13.18
CA VAL A 46 36.66 -7.34 -13.47
C VAL A 46 37.40 -6.30 -12.64
N LYS A 47 37.66 -5.14 -13.26
CA LYS A 47 38.25 -4.00 -12.55
C LYS A 47 37.25 -3.47 -11.51
N LYS A 48 37.53 -3.76 -10.26
CA LYS A 48 36.84 -3.18 -9.10
C LYS A 48 36.89 -1.66 -9.14
N GLN A 49 35.73 -1.02 -9.06
CA GLN A 49 35.64 0.43 -9.14
C GLN A 49 35.34 1.06 -7.78
N GLY A 50 35.85 2.27 -7.55
CA GLY A 50 35.68 2.96 -6.26
C GLY A 50 36.50 2.37 -5.11
N ASN A 51 36.15 2.79 -3.90
CA ASN A 51 36.86 2.41 -2.67
C ASN A 51 36.44 1.03 -2.12
N GLY A 52 35.42 0.40 -2.73
CA GLY A 52 34.86 -0.86 -2.27
C GLY A 52 33.95 -0.75 -1.06
N PRO A 53 33.48 -1.91 -0.54
CA PRO A 53 32.50 -1.93 0.54
C PRO A 53 33.09 -1.35 1.84
N PRO A 54 32.28 -0.66 2.66
CA PRO A 54 32.75 -0.18 3.95
C PRO A 54 33.14 -1.35 4.86
N LYS A 55 34.08 -1.10 5.80
CA LYS A 55 34.54 -2.12 6.77
C LYS A 55 33.40 -2.64 7.65
N SER A 56 32.40 -1.80 7.94
CA SER A 56 31.20 -2.14 8.70
C SER A 56 29.96 -1.55 8.05
N CYS A 57 28.87 -2.30 8.03
CA CYS A 57 27.58 -1.91 7.49
C CYS A 57 26.45 -2.54 8.30
N LYS A 58 25.24 -2.01 8.14
CA LYS A 58 24.02 -2.68 8.61
C LYS A 58 23.72 -3.86 7.68
N ASP A 59 23.44 -5.02 8.27
CA ASP A 59 22.97 -6.16 7.48
C ASP A 59 21.55 -5.87 6.96
N ALA A 60 21.21 -6.41 5.79
CA ALA A 60 19.84 -6.36 5.29
C ALA A 60 18.87 -7.03 6.29
N PHE A 61 17.73 -6.39 6.51
CA PHE A 61 16.75 -6.79 7.51
C PHE A 61 15.32 -6.60 6.99
N ASP A 62 14.40 -7.47 7.40
CA ASP A 62 12.98 -7.33 7.10
C ASP A 62 12.22 -6.79 8.33
N PRO A 63 11.75 -5.52 8.31
CA PRO A 63 11.03 -4.95 9.45
C PRO A 63 9.72 -5.68 9.76
N ASN A 64 9.10 -6.31 8.75
CA ASN A 64 7.84 -7.04 8.93
C ASN A 64 8.04 -8.53 9.23
N ARG A 65 9.30 -9.01 9.28
CA ARG A 65 9.66 -10.42 9.58
C ARG A 65 8.84 -11.44 8.77
N ARG A 66 8.68 -11.21 7.47
CA ARG A 66 7.90 -12.09 6.59
C ARG A 66 8.50 -13.49 6.56
N PRO A 67 7.64 -14.52 6.43
CA PRO A 67 8.11 -15.89 6.32
C PRO A 67 8.99 -16.07 5.06
N PRO A 68 9.93 -17.02 5.08
CA PRO A 68 10.72 -17.37 3.90
C PRO A 68 9.84 -17.69 2.69
N SER A 69 10.23 -17.20 1.51
CA SER A 69 9.59 -17.57 0.25
C SER A 69 10.01 -18.98 -0.14
N LYS A 70 9.13 -19.72 -0.85
CA LYS A 70 9.47 -21.03 -1.42
C LYS A 70 10.65 -20.94 -2.40
N LEU A 71 10.93 -19.76 -2.97
CA LEU A 71 12.12 -19.50 -3.78
C LEU A 71 13.41 -19.90 -3.05
N GLU A 72 13.48 -19.64 -1.74
CA GLU A 72 14.66 -19.92 -0.89
C GLU A 72 14.96 -21.43 -0.78
N SER A 73 14.00 -22.30 -1.10
CA SER A 73 14.19 -23.77 -1.06
C SER A 73 15.04 -24.30 -2.21
N TRP A 74 15.21 -23.53 -3.29
CA TRP A 74 15.93 -23.99 -4.47
C TRP A 74 16.91 -22.96 -5.02
N PHE A 75 16.70 -21.66 -4.81
CA PHE A 75 17.63 -20.62 -5.21
C PHE A 75 18.50 -20.20 -4.02
N THR A 76 19.71 -20.73 -3.93
CA THR A 76 20.63 -20.56 -2.79
C THR A 76 21.61 -19.41 -2.98
N GLU A 77 22.29 -19.03 -1.89
CA GLU A 77 23.35 -18.02 -1.92
C GLU A 77 24.49 -18.40 -2.89
N ASP A 78 24.89 -19.67 -2.92
CA ASP A 78 25.91 -20.16 -3.85
C ASP A 78 25.52 -19.96 -5.31
N ILE A 79 24.25 -20.20 -5.65
CA ILE A 79 23.74 -19.98 -7.01
C ILE A 79 23.71 -18.49 -7.33
N PHE A 80 23.24 -17.65 -6.42
CA PHE A 80 23.25 -16.19 -6.60
C PHE A 80 24.68 -15.66 -6.81
N ASN A 81 25.64 -16.13 -6.00
CA ASN A 81 27.03 -15.71 -6.08
C ASN A 81 27.73 -16.22 -7.34
N ASP A 82 27.34 -17.40 -7.83
CA ASP A 82 27.82 -17.92 -9.13
C ASP A 82 27.28 -17.12 -10.31
N LEU A 83 26.03 -16.67 -10.25
CA LEU A 83 25.39 -15.89 -11.30
C LEU A 83 25.86 -14.43 -11.31
N PHE A 84 26.17 -13.85 -10.15
CA PHE A 84 26.50 -12.42 -10.04
C PHE A 84 27.85 -12.15 -9.36
N PRO A 85 28.95 -12.80 -9.76
CA PRO A 85 30.27 -12.58 -9.18
C PRO A 85 30.79 -11.16 -9.43
N LYS A 86 30.26 -10.49 -10.45
CA LYS A 86 30.66 -9.14 -10.88
C LYS A 86 29.77 -8.03 -10.33
N ALA A 87 28.74 -8.35 -9.54
CA ALA A 87 27.80 -7.36 -9.02
C ALA A 87 28.48 -6.20 -8.28
N ASN A 88 27.76 -5.08 -8.12
CA ASN A 88 28.22 -3.91 -7.37
C ASN A 88 29.58 -3.39 -7.87
N LEU A 89 29.67 -3.06 -9.16
CA LEU A 89 30.88 -2.50 -9.79
C LEU A 89 32.13 -3.39 -9.66
N GLY A 90 31.96 -4.71 -9.78
CA GLY A 90 33.02 -5.71 -9.73
C GLY A 90 33.42 -6.17 -8.33
N TRP A 91 32.71 -5.74 -7.28
CA TRP A 91 32.97 -6.16 -5.90
C TRP A 91 32.23 -7.44 -5.48
N GLY A 92 31.35 -7.95 -6.35
CA GLY A 92 30.53 -9.13 -6.11
C GLY A 92 29.38 -8.87 -5.13
N ALA A 93 28.74 -9.96 -4.70
CA ALA A 93 27.57 -9.96 -3.82
C ALA A 93 27.89 -9.65 -2.34
N ASN A 94 28.74 -8.64 -2.09
CA ASN A 94 29.13 -8.27 -0.74
C ASN A 94 27.91 -7.81 0.09
N LYS A 95 27.79 -8.30 1.32
CA LYS A 95 26.67 -8.00 2.22
C LYS A 95 26.44 -6.51 2.51
N CYS A 96 27.47 -5.67 2.36
CA CYS A 96 27.40 -4.23 2.58
C CYS A 96 26.90 -3.44 1.37
N PHE A 97 26.68 -4.09 0.24
CA PHE A 97 26.18 -3.45 -0.96
C PHE A 97 24.77 -3.90 -1.32
N PRO A 98 24.04 -3.11 -2.12
CA PRO A 98 22.61 -3.33 -2.35
C PRO A 98 22.28 -4.67 -3.01
N TYR A 99 23.18 -5.17 -3.87
CA TYR A 99 22.98 -6.45 -4.55
C TYR A 99 23.72 -7.58 -3.84
N ASN A 100 23.01 -8.28 -2.98
CA ASN A 100 23.49 -9.49 -2.32
C ASN A 100 22.32 -10.47 -2.10
N TYR A 101 22.64 -11.73 -1.84
CA TYR A 101 21.62 -12.77 -1.70
C TYR A 101 20.62 -12.50 -0.57
N LYS A 102 21.09 -12.04 0.60
CA LYS A 102 20.21 -11.71 1.73
C LYS A 102 19.22 -10.61 1.37
N ALA A 103 19.69 -9.57 0.66
CA ALA A 103 18.83 -8.51 0.16
C ALA A 103 17.79 -9.04 -0.84
N PHE A 104 18.21 -9.95 -1.72
CA PHE A 104 17.36 -10.56 -2.74
C PHE A 104 16.22 -11.39 -2.13
N ILE A 105 16.53 -12.31 -1.20
CA ILE A 105 15.50 -13.15 -0.58
C ILE A 105 14.54 -12.35 0.30
N ILE A 106 15.02 -11.33 1.02
CA ILE A 106 14.13 -10.44 1.79
C ILE A 106 13.15 -9.73 0.85
N ALA A 107 13.63 -9.22 -0.28
CA ALA A 107 12.76 -8.58 -1.27
C ALA A 107 11.73 -9.57 -1.85
N ALA A 108 12.15 -10.79 -2.18
CA ALA A 108 11.26 -11.83 -2.72
C ALA A 108 10.14 -12.24 -1.74
N ARG A 109 10.34 -12.17 -0.41
CA ARG A 109 9.30 -12.49 0.58
C ARG A 109 8.08 -11.56 0.54
N TYR A 110 8.21 -10.37 -0.06
CA TYR A 110 7.08 -9.47 -0.26
C TYR A 110 6.21 -9.85 -1.46
N PHE A 111 6.70 -10.74 -2.32
CA PHE A 111 6.02 -11.25 -3.52
C PHE A 111 6.08 -12.78 -3.51
N PRO A 112 5.28 -13.46 -2.68
CA PRO A 112 5.41 -14.90 -2.49
C PRO A 112 5.25 -15.70 -3.78
N GLU A 113 4.53 -15.20 -4.78
CA GLU A 113 4.36 -15.80 -6.11
C GLU A 113 5.63 -15.75 -6.98
N PHE A 114 6.52 -14.78 -6.75
CA PHE A 114 7.73 -14.58 -7.55
C PHE A 114 8.69 -15.77 -7.44
N GLY A 115 8.91 -16.47 -8.57
CA GLY A 115 9.70 -17.69 -8.66
C GLY A 115 9.06 -18.89 -7.94
N THR A 116 7.76 -18.84 -7.65
CA THR A 116 7.05 -19.93 -6.95
C THR A 116 5.62 -20.20 -7.45
N GLU A 117 5.09 -19.39 -8.37
CA GLU A 117 3.81 -19.63 -9.03
C GLU A 117 3.91 -20.75 -10.09
N SER A 118 2.88 -21.60 -10.20
CA SER A 118 2.83 -22.70 -11.16
C SER A 118 1.40 -22.87 -11.71
N PRO A 119 0.94 -21.95 -12.57
CA PRO A 119 -0.34 -22.11 -13.24
C PRO A 119 -0.27 -23.26 -14.27
N THR A 120 -1.44 -23.71 -14.75
CA THR A 120 -1.51 -24.70 -15.83
C THR A 120 -1.33 -23.99 -17.17
N ASN A 121 -0.10 -23.97 -17.68
CA ASN A 121 0.30 -23.16 -18.83
C ASN A 121 1.22 -23.89 -19.83
N GLY A 122 1.28 -25.22 -19.75
CA GLY A 122 2.15 -26.06 -20.58
C GLY A 122 3.55 -26.31 -20.00
N PHE A 123 3.91 -25.66 -18.89
CA PHE A 123 5.17 -25.89 -18.18
C PHE A 123 4.93 -26.58 -16.83
N THR A 124 5.91 -27.38 -16.40
CA THR A 124 5.92 -27.95 -15.05
C THR A 124 6.17 -26.87 -13.99
N ALA A 125 5.85 -27.17 -12.72
CA ALA A 125 6.12 -26.24 -11.63
C ALA A 125 7.59 -25.80 -11.56
N ARG A 126 8.52 -26.75 -11.74
CA ARG A 126 9.96 -26.46 -11.76
C ARG A 126 10.32 -25.49 -12.89
N GLU A 127 9.74 -25.68 -14.06
CA GLU A 127 9.99 -24.84 -15.23
C GLU A 127 9.41 -23.44 -15.04
N ASN A 128 8.19 -23.31 -14.53
CA ASN A 128 7.60 -22.00 -14.21
C ASN A 128 8.47 -21.21 -13.20
N TYR A 129 8.87 -21.84 -12.09
CA TYR A 129 9.67 -21.16 -11.05
C TYR A 129 10.99 -20.60 -11.60
N ARG A 130 11.68 -21.39 -12.42
CA ARG A 130 12.99 -21.04 -12.95
C ARG A 130 12.91 -20.09 -14.14
N ARG A 131 11.89 -20.22 -15.00
CA ARG A 131 11.64 -19.28 -16.11
C ARG A 131 11.27 -17.89 -15.60
N ASP A 132 10.47 -17.80 -14.54
CA ASP A 132 10.12 -16.52 -13.89
C ASP A 132 11.37 -15.79 -13.39
N LEU A 133 12.23 -16.52 -12.67
CA LEU A 133 13.50 -15.97 -12.18
C LEU A 133 14.47 -15.62 -13.32
N ALA A 134 14.56 -16.47 -14.35
CA ALA A 134 15.36 -16.22 -15.55
C ALA A 134 14.94 -14.94 -16.27
N ALA A 135 13.63 -14.71 -16.40
CA ALA A 135 13.10 -13.51 -17.05
C ALA A 135 13.48 -12.24 -16.27
N PHE A 136 13.30 -12.24 -14.94
CA PHE A 136 13.73 -11.12 -14.11
C PHE A 136 15.22 -10.80 -14.28
N PHE A 137 16.09 -11.82 -14.24
CA PHE A 137 17.52 -11.63 -14.41
C PHE A 137 17.92 -11.21 -15.83
N ALA A 138 17.22 -11.70 -16.86
CA ALA A 138 17.45 -11.27 -18.24
C ALA A 138 17.23 -9.77 -18.43
N HIS A 139 16.18 -9.23 -17.80
CA HIS A 139 15.97 -7.77 -17.78
C HIS A 139 17.05 -7.07 -16.97
N ALA A 140 17.42 -7.58 -15.80
CA ALA A 140 18.47 -6.97 -14.97
C ALA A 140 19.84 -6.91 -15.67
N ILE A 141 20.18 -7.90 -16.50
CA ILE A 141 21.40 -7.87 -17.33
C ILE A 141 21.38 -6.69 -18.30
N GLN A 142 20.26 -6.50 -19.00
CA GLN A 142 20.16 -5.38 -19.95
C GLN A 142 20.18 -4.03 -19.22
N GLU A 143 19.49 -3.90 -18.08
CA GLU A 143 19.40 -2.62 -17.36
C GLU A 143 20.66 -2.25 -16.58
N THR A 144 21.31 -3.23 -15.95
CA THR A 144 22.39 -2.98 -14.98
C THR A 144 23.63 -3.83 -15.18
N GLY A 145 23.71 -4.58 -16.27
CA GLY A 145 24.86 -5.43 -16.55
C GLY A 145 26.15 -4.65 -16.80
N GLU A 146 27.29 -5.31 -16.59
CA GLU A 146 28.61 -4.85 -17.00
C GLU A 146 28.67 -4.65 -18.53
N ASN A 147 28.04 -5.56 -19.28
CA ASN A 147 27.96 -5.54 -20.75
C ASN A 147 29.34 -5.49 -21.45
N ASP A 148 30.33 -6.21 -20.92
CA ASP A 148 31.69 -6.29 -21.49
C ASP A 148 31.73 -7.11 -22.80
N ALA A 149 31.53 -6.43 -23.93
CA ALA A 149 31.61 -7.05 -25.25
C ALA A 149 33.02 -7.53 -25.62
N SER A 150 34.08 -7.10 -24.91
CA SER A 150 35.45 -7.51 -25.22
C SER A 150 35.71 -9.00 -24.96
N LEU A 151 34.89 -9.64 -24.13
CA LEU A 151 34.94 -11.07 -23.85
C LEU A 151 34.86 -11.92 -25.13
N TYR A 152 34.07 -11.48 -26.11
CA TYR A 152 33.86 -12.19 -27.38
C TYR A 152 35.04 -12.09 -28.36
N SER A 153 35.97 -11.17 -28.11
CA SER A 153 37.22 -11.06 -28.87
C SER A 153 38.33 -11.92 -28.30
N ASN A 154 38.21 -12.33 -27.03
CA ASN A 154 39.30 -12.90 -26.24
C ASN A 154 39.05 -14.36 -25.81
N MET A 155 37.84 -14.87 -26.02
CA MET A 155 37.40 -16.21 -25.59
C MET A 155 36.52 -16.84 -26.68
N ASP A 156 36.32 -18.16 -26.61
CA ASP A 156 35.28 -18.78 -27.43
C ASP A 156 33.88 -18.28 -27.02
N VAL A 157 32.92 -18.42 -27.93
CA VAL A 157 31.58 -17.83 -27.77
C VAL A 157 30.86 -18.39 -26.53
N GLU A 158 31.03 -19.68 -26.21
CA GLU A 158 30.34 -20.32 -25.09
C GLU A 158 30.90 -19.81 -23.74
N GLN A 159 32.22 -19.73 -23.62
CA GLN A 159 32.87 -19.12 -22.46
C GLN A 159 32.54 -17.62 -22.35
N ALA A 160 32.53 -16.89 -23.48
CA ALA A 160 32.17 -15.49 -23.50
C ALA A 160 30.72 -15.27 -23.05
N HIS A 161 29.77 -16.10 -23.50
CA HIS A 161 28.38 -16.11 -23.02
C HIS A 161 28.33 -16.31 -21.51
N ALA A 162 28.98 -17.37 -21.03
CA ALA A 162 29.01 -17.72 -19.62
C ALA A 162 29.59 -16.60 -18.73
N CYS A 163 30.50 -15.77 -19.25
CA CYS A 163 31.09 -14.65 -18.52
C CYS A 163 30.37 -13.32 -18.70
N PHE A 164 29.74 -13.09 -19.85
CA PHE A 164 28.97 -11.89 -20.15
C PHE A 164 27.68 -11.85 -19.32
N TYR A 165 26.93 -12.95 -19.31
CA TYR A 165 25.66 -13.03 -18.59
C TYR A 165 25.82 -13.20 -17.06
N ARG A 166 27.04 -13.44 -16.58
CA ARG A 166 27.42 -13.28 -15.17
C ARG A 166 27.70 -11.84 -14.74
N GLY A 167 27.57 -10.89 -15.67
CA GLY A 167 27.78 -9.46 -15.48
C GLY A 167 26.59 -8.70 -14.89
N GLY A 168 25.51 -9.37 -14.46
CA GLY A 168 24.30 -8.71 -13.94
C GLY A 168 24.49 -8.00 -12.61
N PHE A 169 23.56 -7.09 -12.28
CA PHE A 169 23.60 -6.29 -11.06
C PHE A 169 24.92 -5.51 -10.88
N TYR A 170 25.55 -5.11 -11.98
CA TYR A 170 26.83 -4.40 -11.93
C TYR A 170 26.61 -2.94 -11.53
N ASN A 171 25.74 -2.23 -12.23
CA ASN A 171 25.48 -0.80 -12.05
C ASN A 171 24.37 -0.51 -11.03
N TRP A 172 24.54 0.56 -10.25
CA TRP A 172 23.51 1.07 -9.34
C TRP A 172 22.64 2.17 -9.96
N PHE A 173 23.25 2.98 -10.82
CA PHE A 173 22.69 4.19 -11.39
C PHE A 173 22.74 4.11 -12.91
N GLU A 174 21.82 4.83 -13.53
CA GLU A 174 21.78 4.99 -14.97
C GLU A 174 23.07 5.65 -15.50
N GLY A 175 23.63 5.08 -16.56
CA GLY A 175 24.94 5.46 -17.09
C GLY A 175 26.13 4.97 -16.26
N GLY A 176 25.89 4.33 -15.11
CA GLY A 176 26.93 3.74 -14.29
C GLY A 176 27.92 4.77 -13.70
N PRO A 177 29.12 4.33 -13.31
CA PRO A 177 30.15 5.23 -12.81
C PRO A 177 30.60 6.26 -13.85
N GLY A 178 30.71 7.52 -13.42
CA GLY A 178 30.93 8.65 -14.31
C GLY A 178 29.67 9.15 -15.05
N SER A 179 28.48 8.69 -14.65
CA SER A 179 27.20 9.15 -15.22
C SER A 179 27.10 10.67 -15.27
N SER A 180 26.62 11.19 -16.42
CA SER A 180 26.37 12.61 -16.63
C SER A 180 25.23 13.16 -15.76
N PHE A 181 24.46 12.29 -15.11
CA PHE A 181 23.41 12.69 -14.18
C PHE A 181 23.95 13.07 -12.80
N LEU A 182 25.14 12.60 -12.43
CA LEU A 182 25.73 12.83 -11.12
C LEU A 182 26.60 14.09 -11.10
N PRO A 183 26.70 14.77 -9.94
CA PRO A 183 27.67 15.85 -9.76
C PRO A 183 29.11 15.40 -10.09
N PRO A 184 30.01 16.27 -10.57
CA PRO A 184 31.40 15.90 -10.88
C PRO A 184 32.17 15.29 -9.70
N ASN A 185 31.84 15.70 -8.47
CA ASN A 185 32.44 15.19 -7.24
C ASN A 185 31.78 13.88 -6.73
N SER A 186 30.73 13.41 -7.40
CA SER A 186 29.98 12.19 -7.12
C SER A 186 30.21 11.21 -8.27
N SER A 187 31.22 10.37 -8.14
CA SER A 187 31.69 9.54 -9.26
C SER A 187 30.79 8.34 -9.59
N GLY A 188 29.74 8.09 -8.80
CA GLY A 188 28.87 6.90 -8.97
C GLY A 188 29.52 5.62 -8.45
N TYR A 189 30.50 5.75 -7.56
CA TYR A 189 31.27 4.66 -6.96
C TYR A 189 30.76 4.26 -5.56
N SER A 190 29.73 4.94 -5.05
CA SER A 190 29.00 4.57 -3.84
C SER A 190 27.48 4.67 -4.06
N PRO A 191 26.64 3.82 -3.44
CA PRO A 191 25.19 3.97 -3.47
C PRO A 191 24.70 5.33 -2.92
N ALA A 192 25.52 6.01 -2.11
CA ALA A 192 25.20 7.35 -1.62
C ALA A 192 25.37 8.45 -2.68
N ASP A 193 26.14 8.22 -3.74
CA ASP A 193 26.49 9.25 -4.73
C ASP A 193 25.28 9.78 -5.50
N GLY A 194 24.19 9.01 -5.56
CA GLY A 194 22.93 9.39 -6.20
C GLY A 194 22.01 10.27 -5.36
N GLU A 195 22.47 10.81 -4.23
CA GLU A 195 21.71 11.74 -3.38
C GLU A 195 21.40 13.07 -4.08
N LYS A 196 22.26 13.48 -5.02
CA LYS A 196 22.10 14.69 -5.83
C LYS A 196 22.31 14.39 -7.30
N CYS A 197 21.76 15.24 -8.15
CA CYS A 197 21.90 15.11 -9.60
C CYS A 197 21.93 16.47 -10.29
N ASN A 198 22.53 16.46 -11.48
CA ASN A 198 22.41 17.51 -12.47
C ASN A 198 20.96 17.60 -12.99
N PRO A 199 20.56 18.72 -13.63
CA PRO A 199 19.22 18.87 -14.22
C PRO A 199 18.79 17.69 -15.11
N ALA A 200 19.74 17.12 -15.87
CA ALA A 200 19.48 15.96 -16.75
C ALA A 200 19.02 14.70 -15.98
N GLY A 201 19.50 14.50 -14.74
CA GLY A 201 19.11 13.36 -13.89
C GLY A 201 17.81 13.55 -13.12
N ARG A 202 17.09 14.65 -13.34
CA ARG A 202 15.91 14.97 -12.53
C ARG A 202 14.77 13.98 -12.78
N TYR A 203 14.51 13.63 -14.04
CA TYR A 203 13.47 12.70 -14.49
C TYR A 203 12.12 12.98 -13.83
N CYS A 204 11.77 14.26 -13.81
CA CYS A 204 10.57 14.75 -13.17
C CYS A 204 9.54 15.07 -14.26
N SER A 205 8.44 14.31 -14.29
CA SER A 205 7.28 14.60 -15.12
C SER A 205 6.26 15.38 -14.29
N THR A 206 5.81 16.51 -14.82
CA THR A 206 4.91 17.43 -14.11
C THR A 206 3.68 17.72 -14.96
N ASN A 207 2.53 17.67 -14.33
CA ASN A 207 1.26 18.21 -14.79
C ASN A 207 0.32 18.23 -13.56
N ALA A 208 -0.86 18.84 -13.68
CA ALA A 208 -1.76 18.97 -12.54
C ALA A 208 -2.10 17.63 -11.85
N GLU A 209 -2.22 16.53 -12.61
CA GLU A 209 -2.52 15.20 -12.07
C GLU A 209 -1.29 14.56 -11.40
N LEU A 210 -0.15 14.58 -12.09
CA LEU A 210 1.11 14.06 -11.56
C LEU A 210 1.55 14.80 -10.32
N ASP A 211 1.42 16.13 -10.29
CA ASP A 211 1.82 16.95 -9.16
C ASP A 211 0.90 16.74 -7.95
N HIS A 212 -0.35 16.34 -8.17
CA HIS A 212 -1.26 15.95 -7.10
C HIS A 212 -0.85 14.62 -6.46
N PHE A 213 -0.61 13.59 -7.29
CA PHE A 213 -0.38 12.24 -6.78
C PHE A 213 1.08 11.97 -6.41
N TYR A 214 2.01 12.44 -7.24
CA TYR A 214 3.44 12.12 -7.17
C TYR A 214 4.30 13.36 -7.47
N PRO A 215 4.17 14.43 -6.66
CA PRO A 215 4.91 15.66 -6.87
C PRO A 215 6.42 15.43 -6.86
N CYS A 216 7.12 16.16 -7.72
CA CYS A 216 8.57 16.20 -7.66
C CYS A 216 9.04 17.07 -6.49
N SER A 217 10.10 16.64 -5.81
CA SER A 217 10.84 17.51 -4.92
C SER A 217 11.51 18.63 -5.72
N ASN A 218 11.34 19.86 -5.23
CA ASN A 218 12.01 21.06 -5.74
C ASN A 218 13.23 21.44 -4.90
N GLU A 219 13.62 20.61 -3.92
CA GLU A 219 14.79 20.88 -3.08
C GLU A 219 16.07 20.85 -3.91
N GLN A 220 16.89 21.88 -3.73
CA GLN A 220 18.16 22.07 -4.42
C GLN A 220 19.28 22.33 -3.42
N GLU A 221 20.50 22.00 -3.83
CA GLU A 221 21.72 22.40 -3.16
C GLU A 221 22.73 22.90 -4.19
N GLY A 222 22.94 24.22 -4.20
CA GLY A 222 23.69 24.88 -5.28
C GLY A 222 22.98 24.66 -6.62
N ASN A 223 23.71 24.15 -7.61
CA ASN A 223 23.18 23.88 -8.96
C ASN A 223 22.62 22.45 -9.11
N TYR A 224 22.51 21.69 -8.03
CA TYR A 224 22.07 20.29 -8.05
C TYR A 224 20.69 20.14 -7.43
N TYR A 225 19.93 19.16 -7.91
CA TYR A 225 18.64 18.76 -7.33
C TYR A 225 18.84 17.63 -6.32
N LYS A 226 17.93 17.54 -5.35
CA LYS A 226 17.78 16.36 -4.48
C LYS A 226 16.63 15.45 -4.91
N GLY A 227 15.62 16.00 -5.60
CA GLY A 227 14.56 15.25 -6.28
C GLY A 227 15.04 14.61 -7.59
N CYS A 228 15.88 13.59 -7.48
CA CYS A 228 16.54 12.92 -8.59
C CYS A 228 15.91 11.57 -8.89
N TYR A 229 15.10 11.44 -9.95
CA TYR A 229 14.36 10.22 -10.27
C TYR A 229 14.93 9.43 -11.45
N PHE A 230 16.22 9.61 -11.78
CA PHE A 230 16.93 8.78 -12.76
C PHE A 230 16.99 7.30 -12.35
N GLY A 231 17.34 6.43 -13.29
CA GLY A 231 17.34 4.98 -13.11
C GLY A 231 18.18 4.50 -11.92
N ARG A 232 17.54 3.70 -11.04
CA ARG A 232 18.18 3.05 -9.89
C ARG A 232 17.73 1.60 -9.73
N GLY A 233 18.60 0.79 -9.12
CA GLY A 233 18.29 -0.62 -8.83
C GLY A 233 18.39 -1.49 -10.08
N ALA A 234 18.09 -2.78 -9.91
CA ALA A 234 18.32 -3.81 -10.92
C ALA A 234 17.52 -3.62 -12.21
N ILE A 235 16.34 -3.00 -12.15
CA ILE A 235 15.49 -2.70 -13.31
C ILE A 235 15.48 -1.19 -13.66
N GLN A 236 16.38 -0.39 -13.05
CA GLN A 236 16.51 1.05 -13.33
C GLN A 236 15.19 1.83 -13.17
N LEU A 237 14.56 1.69 -12.00
CA LEU A 237 13.33 2.41 -11.65
C LEU A 237 13.53 3.92 -11.85
N SER A 238 12.67 4.51 -12.68
CA SER A 238 12.82 5.88 -13.19
C SER A 238 11.52 6.66 -13.14
N TYR A 239 11.61 7.98 -13.04
CA TYR A 239 10.52 8.96 -12.94
C TYR A 239 9.76 9.04 -11.60
N ASN A 240 9.39 10.25 -11.21
CA ASN A 240 8.65 10.56 -9.97
C ASN A 240 7.41 9.69 -9.78
N PHE A 241 6.61 9.46 -10.81
CA PHE A 241 5.38 8.65 -10.69
C PHE A 241 5.66 7.18 -10.37
N ASN A 242 6.77 6.60 -10.80
CA ASN A 242 7.13 5.23 -10.45
C ASN A 242 7.67 5.15 -9.01
N TYR A 243 8.51 6.11 -8.60
CA TYR A 243 8.97 6.21 -7.21
C TYR A 243 7.79 6.43 -6.25
N GLY A 244 6.84 7.28 -6.63
CA GLY A 244 5.63 7.56 -5.86
C GLY A 244 4.67 6.37 -5.76
N GLN A 245 4.45 5.65 -6.87
CA GLN A 245 3.66 4.41 -6.85
C GLN A 245 4.31 3.32 -5.99
N PHE A 246 5.63 3.15 -6.10
CA PHE A 246 6.37 2.20 -5.28
C PHE A 246 6.33 2.59 -3.79
N GLN A 247 6.51 3.87 -3.47
CA GLN A 247 6.35 4.40 -2.11
C GLN A 247 4.96 4.09 -1.55
N GLN A 248 3.90 4.33 -2.32
CA GLN A 248 2.55 4.03 -1.88
C GLN A 248 2.36 2.54 -1.63
N TRP A 249 2.90 1.69 -2.51
CA TRP A 249 2.87 0.25 -2.30
C TRP A 249 3.62 -0.11 -1.01
N LEU A 250 4.80 0.46 -0.74
CA LEU A 250 5.54 0.25 0.51
C LEU A 250 4.72 0.66 1.74
N HIS A 251 4.00 1.77 1.70
CA HIS A 251 3.10 2.20 2.77
C HIS A 251 2.01 1.16 3.04
N SER A 252 1.42 0.57 1.98
CA SER A 252 0.47 -0.54 2.13
C SER A 252 1.07 -1.79 2.77
N GLN A 253 2.40 -1.92 2.72
CA GLN A 253 3.16 -2.99 3.36
C GLN A 253 3.73 -2.56 4.72
N ASN A 254 3.21 -1.50 5.34
CA ASN A 254 3.68 -0.97 6.63
C ASN A 254 5.17 -0.55 6.61
N ILE A 255 5.67 -0.12 5.45
CA ILE A 255 7.04 0.42 5.29
C ILE A 255 6.91 1.90 4.96
N ILE A 256 7.16 2.75 5.95
CA ILE A 256 7.04 4.21 5.80
C ILE A 256 8.37 4.78 5.31
N VAL A 257 8.35 5.32 4.10
CA VAL A 257 9.47 6.02 3.45
C VAL A 257 8.95 7.17 2.59
N ASP A 258 9.80 8.15 2.33
CA ASP A 258 9.52 9.25 1.40
C ASP A 258 10.54 9.24 0.26
N LEU A 259 10.24 8.46 -0.78
CA LEU A 259 11.02 8.30 -1.99
C LEU A 259 10.82 9.47 -2.97
N LEU A 260 9.72 10.23 -2.86
CA LEU A 260 9.54 11.44 -3.65
C LEU A 260 10.48 12.55 -3.14
N LYS A 261 10.61 12.72 -1.82
CA LYS A 261 11.58 13.66 -1.25
C LYS A 261 13.01 13.14 -1.29
N ASN A 262 13.21 11.84 -0.99
CA ASN A 262 14.53 11.22 -0.87
C ASN A 262 14.67 9.99 -1.78
N PRO A 263 14.72 10.15 -3.12
CA PRO A 263 14.74 9.02 -4.05
C PRO A 263 15.96 8.10 -3.90
N ASN A 264 17.09 8.61 -3.39
CA ASN A 264 18.28 7.80 -3.18
C ASN A 264 18.13 6.75 -2.06
N LEU A 265 17.05 6.79 -1.27
CA LEU A 265 16.68 5.70 -0.36
C LEU A 265 16.48 4.37 -1.11
N LEU A 266 16.11 4.41 -2.40
CA LEU A 266 15.99 3.20 -3.21
C LEU A 266 17.30 2.40 -3.23
N MET A 267 18.46 3.06 -3.22
CA MET A 267 19.77 2.38 -3.25
C MET A 267 20.42 2.24 -1.87
N THR A 268 20.09 3.09 -0.91
CA THR A 268 20.80 3.16 0.38
C THR A 268 20.07 2.46 1.53
N LYS A 269 18.76 2.24 1.44
CA LYS A 269 17.98 1.59 2.49
C LYS A 269 18.12 0.06 2.46
N VAL A 270 18.31 -0.55 3.63
CA VAL A 270 18.52 -1.99 3.81
C VAL A 270 17.49 -2.67 4.74
N ASP A 271 16.52 -1.92 5.25
CA ASP A 271 15.50 -2.32 6.23
C ASP A 271 14.06 -1.88 5.84
N PRO A 272 13.46 -2.40 4.76
CA PRO A 272 13.97 -3.48 3.91
C PRO A 272 14.88 -2.99 2.77
N PRO A 273 15.64 -3.90 2.12
CA PRO A 273 16.51 -3.60 0.99
C PRO A 273 15.72 -3.16 -0.24
N LEU A 274 15.65 -1.84 -0.45
CA LEU A 274 14.77 -1.26 -1.47
C LEU A 274 15.25 -1.45 -2.91
N ALA A 275 16.56 -1.61 -3.15
CA ALA A 275 17.12 -1.68 -4.50
C ALA A 275 16.58 -2.87 -5.30
N ILE A 276 16.52 -4.04 -4.65
CA ILE A 276 15.95 -5.24 -5.24
C ILE A 276 14.42 -5.24 -5.09
N LEU A 277 13.90 -4.79 -3.94
CA LEU A 277 12.45 -4.77 -3.71
C LEU A 277 11.69 -3.91 -4.71
N GLY A 278 12.19 -2.72 -5.05
CA GLY A 278 11.61 -1.86 -6.07
C GLY A 278 11.69 -2.47 -7.48
N SER A 279 12.74 -3.25 -7.74
CA SER A 279 12.91 -3.94 -9.02
C SER A 279 11.92 -5.12 -9.16
N ILE A 280 11.77 -5.94 -8.11
CA ILE A 280 10.75 -7.00 -8.10
C ILE A 280 9.35 -6.39 -8.13
N TRP A 281 9.10 -5.30 -7.41
CA TRP A 281 7.82 -4.58 -7.46
C TRP A 281 7.47 -4.18 -8.90
N PHE A 282 8.39 -3.59 -9.65
CA PHE A 282 8.13 -3.23 -11.04
C PHE A 282 7.80 -4.47 -11.89
N TYR A 283 8.57 -5.54 -11.73
CA TYR A 283 8.36 -6.82 -12.44
C TYR A 283 6.98 -7.46 -12.13
N MET A 284 6.52 -7.32 -10.88
CA MET A 284 5.30 -7.93 -10.35
C MET A 284 4.06 -7.02 -10.40
N THR A 285 4.17 -5.77 -10.87
CA THR A 285 3.07 -4.79 -10.76
C THR A 285 2.54 -4.38 -12.15
N PRO A 286 1.26 -4.63 -12.46
CA PRO A 286 0.67 -4.15 -13.70
C PRO A 286 0.51 -2.63 -13.67
N GLN A 287 0.75 -2.00 -14.81
CA GLN A 287 0.48 -0.58 -15.04
C GLN A 287 -0.44 -0.50 -16.25
N PRO A 288 -1.78 -0.47 -16.06
CA PRO A 288 -2.73 -0.47 -17.17
C PRO A 288 -2.29 0.49 -18.27
N PRO A 289 -2.37 0.09 -19.54
CA PRO A 289 -2.93 -1.17 -20.05
C PRO A 289 -1.94 -2.34 -19.98
N LYS A 290 -0.70 -2.10 -19.53
CA LYS A 290 0.36 -3.12 -19.43
C LYS A 290 0.04 -4.12 -18.31
N PRO A 291 0.08 -5.44 -18.57
CA PRO A 291 0.06 -6.44 -17.50
C PRO A 291 1.37 -6.40 -16.70
N ALA A 292 1.49 -7.20 -15.64
CA ALA A 292 2.79 -7.42 -15.00
C ALA A 292 3.67 -8.29 -15.91
N MET A 293 4.99 -8.11 -15.84
CA MET A 293 5.93 -8.94 -16.61
C MET A 293 5.86 -10.40 -16.14
N HIS A 294 5.76 -10.62 -14.82
CA HIS A 294 5.50 -11.92 -14.22
C HIS A 294 4.28 -12.63 -14.83
N ASP A 295 3.17 -11.91 -15.01
CA ASP A 295 1.94 -12.48 -15.55
C ASP A 295 2.08 -12.95 -17.00
N ILE A 296 2.93 -12.28 -17.80
CA ILE A 296 3.25 -12.74 -19.15
C ILE A 296 4.02 -14.06 -19.12
N ILE A 297 5.03 -14.17 -18.25
CA ILE A 297 5.84 -15.40 -18.12
C ILE A 297 5.00 -16.55 -17.58
N MET A 298 4.09 -16.26 -16.65
CA MET A 298 3.14 -17.23 -16.08
C MET A 298 1.99 -17.57 -17.03
N GLY A 299 1.70 -16.73 -18.03
CA GLY A 299 0.58 -16.89 -18.94
C GLY A 299 -0.78 -16.44 -18.37
N ASN A 300 -0.77 -15.64 -17.31
CA ASN A 300 -1.94 -15.10 -16.61
C ASN A 300 -2.28 -13.67 -17.10
N TRP A 301 -2.29 -13.45 -18.41
CA TRP A 301 -2.51 -12.14 -19.02
C TRP A 301 -3.42 -12.22 -20.24
N GLU A 302 -4.09 -11.11 -20.58
CA GLU A 302 -4.96 -11.01 -21.75
C GLU A 302 -4.35 -10.08 -22.80
N SER A 303 -4.07 -10.65 -23.98
CA SER A 303 -3.41 -9.95 -25.09
C SER A 303 -4.36 -9.42 -26.15
N GLY A 304 -5.66 -9.69 -26.02
CA GLY A 304 -6.69 -9.34 -26.98
C GLY A 304 -6.73 -10.28 -28.19
N PRO A 305 -7.88 -10.37 -28.88
CA PRO A 305 -8.14 -11.39 -29.90
C PRO A 305 -7.12 -11.38 -31.05
N VAL A 306 -6.69 -10.20 -31.51
CA VAL A 306 -5.74 -10.05 -32.62
C VAL A 306 -4.36 -10.62 -32.29
N ASN A 307 -3.87 -10.37 -31.06
CA ASN A 307 -2.59 -10.91 -30.64
C ASN A 307 -2.69 -12.40 -30.34
N ARG A 308 -3.80 -12.87 -29.77
CA ARG A 308 -4.06 -14.31 -29.56
C ARG A 308 -4.05 -15.09 -30.86
N GLU A 309 -4.69 -14.57 -31.92
CA GLU A 309 -4.69 -15.17 -33.25
C GLU A 309 -3.28 -15.24 -33.85
N ALA A 310 -2.43 -14.25 -33.55
CA ALA A 310 -1.01 -14.24 -33.92
C ALA A 310 -0.09 -15.04 -32.95
N GLY A 311 -0.64 -15.83 -32.03
CA GLY A 311 0.13 -16.66 -31.10
C GLY A 311 0.66 -15.96 -29.85
N TYR A 312 0.45 -14.65 -29.69
CA TYR A 312 0.90 -13.88 -28.53
C TYR A 312 -0.05 -14.05 -27.34
N PHE A 313 -0.07 -15.23 -26.73
CA PHE A 313 -0.84 -15.54 -25.53
C PHE A 313 -0.16 -16.65 -24.70
N GLY A 314 -0.62 -16.87 -23.47
CA GLY A 314 -0.02 -17.88 -22.60
C GLY A 314 1.39 -17.48 -22.13
N ALA A 315 2.17 -18.48 -21.71
CA ALA A 315 3.43 -18.29 -20.98
C ALA A 315 4.62 -18.03 -21.92
N ILE A 316 4.81 -16.76 -22.33
CA ILE A 316 5.82 -16.32 -23.32
C ILE A 316 6.72 -15.21 -22.77
N PHE A 317 7.79 -14.83 -23.46
CA PHE A 317 8.76 -13.82 -22.99
C PHE A 317 8.63 -12.46 -23.69
N GLY A 318 8.53 -12.43 -25.03
CA GLY A 318 8.70 -11.20 -25.82
C GLY A 318 7.94 -9.95 -25.34
N PRO A 319 6.65 -10.03 -24.98
CA PRO A 319 5.91 -8.85 -24.51
C PRO A 319 6.45 -8.20 -23.23
N THR A 320 7.32 -8.86 -22.46
CA THR A 320 7.96 -8.21 -21.29
C THR A 320 8.91 -7.07 -21.72
N SER A 321 9.55 -7.17 -22.89
CA SER A 321 10.39 -6.11 -23.47
C SER A 321 9.59 -4.86 -23.87
N LEU A 322 8.31 -5.04 -24.23
CA LEU A 322 7.38 -3.90 -24.42
C LEU A 322 7.09 -3.16 -23.12
N ILE A 323 6.92 -3.90 -22.03
CA ILE A 323 6.54 -3.31 -20.73
C ILE A 323 7.65 -2.39 -20.25
N ILE A 324 8.88 -2.91 -20.24
CA ILE A 324 10.03 -2.24 -19.62
C ILE A 324 10.49 -1.01 -20.42
N ASN A 325 10.63 -1.12 -21.75
CA ASN A 325 11.18 -0.01 -22.55
C ASN A 325 10.65 0.08 -23.99
N ASN A 326 9.51 -0.54 -24.32
CA ASN A 326 8.94 -0.53 -25.68
C ASN A 326 9.92 -1.02 -26.77
N GLU A 327 10.82 -1.95 -26.42
CA GLU A 327 11.87 -2.46 -27.31
C GLU A 327 11.37 -3.73 -28.01
N CYS A 328 11.13 -3.66 -29.33
CA CYS A 328 10.67 -4.78 -30.17
C CYS A 328 11.49 -4.97 -31.46
N SER A 329 12.80 -4.83 -31.40
CA SER A 329 13.70 -4.96 -32.55
C SER A 329 13.98 -6.40 -33.01
N GLY A 330 13.73 -7.37 -32.14
CA GLY A 330 14.10 -8.77 -32.25
C GLY A 330 15.50 -9.08 -31.72
N GLU A 331 15.86 -10.35 -31.85
CA GLU A 331 17.20 -10.87 -31.57
C GLU A 331 18.14 -10.65 -32.76
N ASP A 332 19.36 -10.19 -32.47
CA ASP A 332 20.40 -10.05 -33.49
C ASP A 332 21.13 -11.35 -33.75
N GLN A 333 21.59 -11.53 -34.98
CA GLN A 333 22.41 -12.69 -35.35
C GLN A 333 23.84 -12.64 -34.78
N SER A 334 24.35 -11.45 -34.48
CA SER A 334 25.72 -11.28 -33.95
C SER A 334 25.76 -11.46 -32.43
N GLU A 335 26.93 -11.83 -31.90
CA GLU A 335 27.17 -11.98 -30.47
C GLU A 335 28.07 -10.84 -29.94
N PRO A 336 27.79 -10.25 -28.77
CA PRO A 336 26.62 -10.45 -27.89
C PRO A 336 25.31 -9.84 -28.43
N GLY A 337 25.34 -9.26 -29.63
CA GLY A 337 24.22 -8.49 -30.19
C GLY A 337 24.15 -7.07 -29.64
N GLY A 338 23.22 -6.29 -30.19
CA GLY A 338 22.91 -4.95 -29.74
C GLY A 338 22.26 -4.91 -28.35
N PRO A 339 22.25 -3.73 -27.69
CA PRO A 339 21.46 -3.53 -26.48
C PRO A 339 19.95 -3.64 -26.76
N GLY A 340 19.17 -3.61 -25.69
CA GLY A 340 17.70 -3.63 -25.75
C GLY A 340 17.15 -5.05 -25.81
N GLU A 341 16.15 -5.29 -26.65
CA GLU A 341 15.43 -6.57 -26.72
C GLU A 341 16.35 -7.75 -27.06
N SER A 342 17.29 -7.56 -28.00
CA SER A 342 18.25 -8.59 -28.43
C SER A 342 19.02 -9.16 -27.23
N ARG A 343 19.58 -8.29 -26.38
CA ARG A 343 20.30 -8.71 -25.17
C ARG A 343 19.40 -9.38 -24.15
N ARG A 344 18.14 -8.93 -23.99
CA ARG A 344 17.16 -9.56 -23.09
C ARG A 344 16.83 -10.98 -23.53
N ILE A 345 16.60 -11.19 -24.82
CA ILE A 345 16.30 -12.52 -25.39
C ILE A 345 17.47 -13.46 -25.12
N LYS A 346 18.68 -13.05 -25.47
CA LYS A 346 19.87 -13.90 -25.29
C LYS A 346 20.18 -14.17 -23.83
N ALA A 347 20.02 -13.18 -22.95
CA ALA A 347 20.13 -13.38 -21.51
C ALA A 347 19.07 -14.36 -20.99
N PHE A 348 17.82 -14.26 -21.44
CA PHE A 348 16.74 -15.17 -21.05
C PHE A 348 17.04 -16.61 -21.49
N LYS A 349 17.51 -16.80 -22.73
CA LYS A 349 17.98 -18.10 -23.23
C LYS A 349 19.08 -18.66 -22.35
N TRP A 350 20.09 -17.85 -22.03
CA TRP A 350 21.21 -18.27 -21.21
C TRP A 350 20.82 -18.63 -19.77
N PHE A 351 19.96 -17.84 -19.12
CA PHE A 351 19.48 -18.18 -17.78
C PHE A 351 18.57 -19.41 -17.77
N CYS A 352 17.73 -19.60 -18.79
CA CYS A 352 16.92 -20.81 -18.92
C CYS A 352 17.80 -22.06 -19.08
N ASP A 353 18.83 -21.98 -19.92
CA ASP A 353 19.83 -23.03 -20.08
C ASP A 353 20.57 -23.31 -18.77
N TYR A 354 21.06 -22.27 -18.08
CA TYR A 354 21.69 -22.38 -16.76
C TYR A 354 20.79 -23.12 -15.75
N PHE A 355 19.51 -22.79 -15.72
CA PHE A 355 18.53 -23.41 -14.83
C PHE A 355 17.99 -24.76 -15.33
N GLY A 356 18.38 -25.22 -16.53
CA GLY A 356 17.95 -26.49 -17.11
C GLY A 356 16.45 -26.53 -17.40
N VAL A 357 15.91 -25.44 -17.96
CA VAL A 357 14.48 -25.31 -18.31
C VAL A 357 14.31 -24.74 -19.72
N PRO A 358 13.22 -25.08 -20.42
CA PRO A 358 12.97 -24.55 -21.76
C PRO A 358 12.63 -23.05 -21.71
N THR A 359 13.02 -22.33 -22.76
CA THR A 359 12.67 -20.92 -22.99
C THR A 359 11.19 -20.75 -23.35
N GLY A 360 10.69 -21.65 -24.19
CA GLY A 360 9.36 -21.60 -24.80
C GLY A 360 9.49 -21.58 -26.32
N ASP A 361 8.49 -21.04 -27.00
CA ASP A 361 8.55 -20.84 -28.45
C ASP A 361 9.55 -19.72 -28.79
N GLU A 362 10.54 -20.02 -29.63
CA GLU A 362 11.60 -19.11 -30.07
C GLU A 362 11.05 -17.86 -30.76
N GLU A 363 9.97 -17.96 -31.54
CA GLU A 363 9.36 -16.82 -32.23
C GLU A 363 8.67 -15.85 -31.25
N LEU A 364 8.22 -16.37 -30.11
CA LEU A 364 7.51 -15.63 -29.07
C LEU A 364 8.44 -15.11 -27.96
N LEU A 365 9.75 -15.30 -28.11
CA LEU A 365 10.75 -14.60 -27.30
C LEU A 365 10.88 -13.13 -27.70
N SER A 366 10.40 -12.75 -28.89
CA SER A 366 10.37 -11.35 -29.32
C SER A 366 8.95 -10.81 -29.46
N CYS A 367 8.77 -9.55 -29.08
CA CYS A 367 7.57 -8.78 -29.37
C CYS A 367 7.60 -8.11 -30.75
N LYS A 368 8.65 -8.30 -31.57
CA LYS A 368 8.78 -7.70 -32.91
C LYS A 368 7.54 -7.91 -33.77
N ASN A 369 7.08 -9.16 -33.85
CA ASN A 369 5.95 -9.55 -34.70
C ASN A 369 4.59 -9.44 -33.98
N MET A 370 4.54 -8.91 -32.75
CA MET A 370 3.29 -8.72 -32.01
C MET A 370 2.43 -7.66 -32.71
N PRO A 371 1.24 -8.00 -33.25
CA PRO A 371 0.46 -7.10 -34.10
C PRO A 371 0.00 -5.81 -33.42
N LYS A 372 -0.47 -5.89 -32.17
CA LYS A 372 -0.93 -4.74 -31.39
C LYS A 372 -0.10 -4.58 -30.13
N LYS A 373 0.53 -3.41 -29.97
CA LYS A 373 1.31 -3.08 -28.77
C LYS A 373 0.38 -2.60 -27.66
N PHE A 374 0.85 -2.56 -26.41
CA PHE A 374 0.01 -2.19 -25.26
C PHE A 374 -0.61 -0.77 -25.38
N GLY A 375 0.04 0.15 -26.08
CA GLY A 375 -0.51 1.49 -26.35
C GLY A 375 -1.69 1.50 -27.32
N ASP A 376 -1.89 0.44 -28.11
CA ASP A 376 -2.97 0.35 -29.12
C ASP A 376 -4.29 -0.18 -28.53
N PHE A 377 -4.29 -0.59 -27.26
CA PHE A 377 -5.49 -1.12 -26.61
C PHE A 377 -6.38 0.03 -26.13
N SER A 378 -7.63 0.02 -26.57
CA SER A 378 -8.69 0.96 -26.14
C SER A 378 -9.19 0.72 -24.71
N ASN A 379 -8.72 -0.32 -24.04
CA ASN A 379 -9.20 -0.76 -22.72
C ASN A 379 -8.32 -0.24 -21.57
N PHE A 380 -7.62 0.88 -21.75
CA PHE A 380 -7.01 1.56 -20.61
C PHE A 380 -8.12 2.07 -19.69
N LEU A 381 -8.28 1.44 -18.53
CA LEU A 381 -9.24 1.89 -17.53
C LEU A 381 -8.50 2.42 -16.30
N SER A 382 -8.91 3.59 -15.86
CA SER A 382 -8.55 4.16 -14.57
C SER A 382 -9.81 4.52 -13.78
N PHE A 383 -9.69 4.61 -12.46
CA PHE A 383 -10.75 5.19 -11.64
C PHE A 383 -10.77 6.69 -11.78
N GLN A 384 -11.96 7.21 -11.98
CA GLN A 384 -12.18 8.60 -12.33
C GLN A 384 -13.43 9.13 -11.64
N PRO A 385 -13.53 10.46 -11.40
CA PRO A 385 -14.75 11.05 -10.88
C PRO A 385 -15.95 10.62 -11.73
N ASP A 386 -17.03 10.19 -11.09
CA ASP A 386 -18.28 9.94 -11.80
C ASP A 386 -18.91 11.29 -12.18
N TRP A 387 -18.49 11.79 -13.34
CA TRP A 387 -18.96 13.06 -13.88
C TRP A 387 -20.47 13.14 -13.96
N SER A 388 -21.18 12.02 -14.20
CA SER A 388 -22.66 11.98 -14.26
C SER A 388 -23.35 12.30 -12.93
N SER A 389 -22.58 12.30 -11.85
CA SER A 389 -23.00 12.48 -10.48
C SER A 389 -22.47 13.75 -9.83
N THR A 390 -21.39 14.35 -10.38
CA THR A 390 -20.61 15.42 -9.73
C THR A 390 -21.37 16.72 -9.51
N TRP A 391 -22.42 17.00 -10.30
CA TRP A 391 -23.28 18.18 -10.13
C TRP A 391 -24.51 17.94 -9.25
N LYS A 392 -24.70 16.72 -8.74
CA LYS A 392 -25.86 16.35 -7.90
C LYS A 392 -25.48 16.49 -6.43
N GLU A 393 -26.45 16.81 -5.58
CA GLU A 393 -26.29 16.86 -4.11
C GLU A 393 -26.19 15.46 -3.50
N GLN A 394 -25.13 14.72 -3.85
CA GLN A 394 -24.82 13.38 -3.35
C GLN A 394 -23.31 13.20 -3.21
N PRO A 395 -22.83 12.25 -2.39
CA PRO A 395 -21.39 11.99 -2.25
C PRO A 395 -20.73 11.72 -3.60
N CYS A 396 -19.53 12.29 -3.80
CA CYS A 396 -18.73 12.04 -5.00
C CYS A 396 -18.43 10.54 -5.08
N SER A 397 -18.61 9.99 -6.28
CA SER A 397 -18.24 8.61 -6.58
C SER A 397 -17.13 8.59 -7.62
N CYS A 398 -16.49 7.44 -7.75
CA CYS A 398 -15.59 7.18 -8.86
C CYS A 398 -16.02 5.93 -9.61
N VAL A 399 -15.94 5.99 -10.93
CA VAL A 399 -16.25 4.91 -11.86
C VAL A 399 -15.06 4.65 -12.78
N PRO A 400 -14.93 3.43 -13.32
CA PRO A 400 -13.94 3.14 -14.35
C PRO A 400 -14.25 3.95 -15.62
N ALA A 401 -13.24 4.56 -16.21
CA ALA A 401 -13.36 5.29 -17.47
C ALA A 401 -12.21 4.98 -18.43
N GLN A 402 -12.49 5.09 -19.73
CA GLN A 402 -11.58 4.75 -20.84
C GLN A 402 -10.57 5.88 -21.13
N TYR A 403 -9.98 6.46 -20.09
CA TYR A 403 -8.92 7.44 -20.23
C TYR A 403 -7.81 7.22 -19.20
N GLY A 404 -6.61 7.65 -19.57
CA GLY A 404 -5.41 7.58 -18.75
C GLY A 404 -5.59 8.30 -17.42
N GLY A 405 -5.24 7.66 -16.31
CA GLY A 405 -5.29 8.27 -14.98
C GLY A 405 -4.39 7.57 -13.97
N MET A 406 -4.04 8.26 -12.89
CA MET A 406 -3.04 7.81 -11.90
C MET A 406 -3.50 6.67 -11.00
N ILE A 407 -4.80 6.41 -10.94
CA ILE A 407 -5.39 5.36 -10.10
C ILE A 407 -5.89 4.23 -11.00
N PRO A 408 -5.20 3.07 -11.03
CA PRO A 408 -5.54 2.02 -11.96
C PRO A 408 -6.88 1.36 -11.62
N TYR A 409 -7.64 1.01 -12.66
CA TYR A 409 -8.74 0.06 -12.55
C TYR A 409 -8.34 -1.26 -13.22
N PHE A 410 -8.35 -2.33 -12.43
CA PHE A 410 -8.01 -3.66 -12.91
C PHE A 410 -9.29 -4.37 -13.34
N GLN A 411 -9.59 -4.33 -14.64
CA GLN A 411 -10.78 -4.96 -15.20
C GLN A 411 -10.85 -6.47 -14.89
N PRO A 412 -11.95 -6.97 -14.28
CA PRO A 412 -12.18 -8.39 -14.10
C PRO A 412 -12.09 -9.16 -15.42
N GLY A 413 -11.38 -10.28 -15.41
CA GLY A 413 -11.14 -11.10 -16.60
C GLY A 413 -10.00 -10.62 -17.51
N TYR A 414 -9.50 -9.39 -17.34
CA TYR A 414 -8.32 -8.89 -18.05
C TYR A 414 -7.06 -8.95 -17.18
N TYR A 415 -7.19 -8.63 -15.88
CA TYR A 415 -6.14 -8.75 -14.89
C TYR A 415 -6.40 -9.92 -13.92
N PRO A 416 -5.35 -10.53 -13.36
CA PRO A 416 -5.49 -11.52 -12.29
C PRO A 416 -6.31 -11.01 -11.10
N GLU A 417 -7.07 -11.92 -10.49
CA GLU A 417 -7.99 -11.62 -9.37
C GLU A 417 -7.31 -10.89 -8.20
N ARG A 418 -6.01 -11.16 -7.96
CA ARG A 418 -5.23 -10.48 -6.92
C ARG A 418 -5.15 -8.96 -7.12
N TYR A 419 -5.16 -8.46 -8.36
CA TYR A 419 -5.21 -7.02 -8.63
C TYR A 419 -6.65 -6.52 -8.69
N VAL A 420 -7.59 -7.30 -9.21
CA VAL A 420 -9.02 -6.95 -9.23
C VAL A 420 -9.54 -6.61 -7.82
N LYS A 421 -9.08 -7.34 -6.81
CA LYS A 421 -9.40 -7.08 -5.39
C LYS A 421 -8.94 -5.71 -4.88
N LEU A 422 -7.95 -5.09 -5.53
CA LEU A 422 -7.48 -3.74 -5.19
C LEU A 422 -8.41 -2.65 -5.69
N ASN A 423 -9.37 -2.96 -6.57
CA ASN A 423 -10.25 -1.96 -7.16
C ASN A 423 -11.08 -1.19 -6.13
N GLU A 424 -11.56 -1.84 -5.07
CA GLU A 424 -12.33 -1.11 -4.04
C GLU A 424 -11.44 -0.11 -3.28
N GLN A 425 -10.19 -0.48 -2.99
CA GLN A 425 -9.22 0.44 -2.40
C GLN A 425 -8.87 1.59 -3.35
N ASN A 426 -8.65 1.29 -4.63
CA ASN A 426 -8.37 2.28 -5.66
C ASN A 426 -9.56 3.22 -5.88
N ARG A 427 -10.80 2.72 -5.86
CA ARG A 427 -12.03 3.52 -5.94
C ARG A 427 -12.10 4.51 -4.77
N ARG A 428 -11.86 4.05 -3.54
CA ARG A 428 -11.83 4.91 -2.33
C ARG A 428 -10.76 5.99 -2.45
N ARG A 429 -9.57 5.63 -2.93
CA ARG A 429 -8.48 6.57 -3.19
C ARG A 429 -8.88 7.63 -4.23
N CYS A 430 -9.59 7.24 -5.28
CA CYS A 430 -10.09 8.19 -6.28
C CYS A 430 -11.11 9.14 -5.67
N VAL A 431 -12.07 8.62 -4.91
CA VAL A 431 -13.06 9.46 -4.21
C VAL A 431 -12.33 10.46 -3.29
N GLN A 432 -11.33 10.00 -2.55
CA GLN A 432 -10.50 10.86 -1.71
C GLN A 432 -9.76 11.94 -2.51
N SER A 433 -9.20 11.64 -3.69
CA SER A 433 -8.54 12.65 -4.52
C SER A 433 -9.50 13.70 -5.05
N VAL A 434 -10.75 13.33 -5.39
CA VAL A 434 -11.79 14.29 -5.81
C VAL A 434 -12.07 15.30 -4.69
N TYR A 435 -12.19 14.82 -3.45
CA TYR A 435 -12.44 15.66 -2.28
C TYR A 435 -11.25 16.56 -1.92
N ASN A 436 -10.03 16.05 -2.10
CA ASN A 436 -8.80 16.79 -1.84
C ASN A 436 -8.55 17.91 -2.88
N GLN A 437 -8.98 17.74 -4.14
CA GLN A 437 -8.82 18.74 -5.22
C GLN A 437 -10.01 18.74 -6.21
N PRO A 438 -11.00 19.63 -6.05
CA PRO A 438 -12.20 19.63 -6.88
C PRO A 438 -12.04 20.07 -8.36
N TRP A 439 -10.82 20.35 -8.88
CA TRP A 439 -10.62 21.22 -10.06
C TRP A 439 -9.91 20.56 -11.26
N PHE A 440 -10.02 19.24 -11.44
CA PHE A 440 -9.46 18.57 -12.62
C PHE A 440 -10.21 18.94 -13.92
N ASP A 441 -10.01 20.17 -14.43
CA ASP A 441 -9.84 20.55 -15.84
C ASP A 441 -9.68 22.09 -15.97
N SER A 442 -8.63 22.56 -16.64
CA SER A 442 -8.40 23.97 -16.97
C SER A 442 -9.08 24.43 -18.25
N LYS A 443 -9.91 23.59 -18.90
CA LYS A 443 -10.55 23.89 -20.19
C LYS A 443 -12.07 24.12 -20.15
N ILE A 444 -12.69 24.35 -19.00
CA ILE A 444 -14.13 24.68 -18.90
C ILE A 444 -14.31 26.16 -18.46
N PRO A 445 -14.63 27.10 -19.36
CA PRO A 445 -14.68 28.54 -19.05
C PRO A 445 -15.92 29.02 -18.27
N TYR A 446 -16.75 28.14 -17.69
CA TYR A 446 -18.06 28.52 -17.12
C TYR A 446 -18.31 28.07 -15.68
N PHE A 447 -17.28 28.10 -14.83
CA PHE A 447 -17.45 28.08 -13.37
C PHE A 447 -16.74 29.25 -12.68
N ILE A 448 -17.03 30.46 -13.17
CA ILE A 448 -16.80 31.68 -12.40
C ILE A 448 -17.97 31.79 -11.41
N ASN A 449 -17.67 31.66 -10.11
CA ASN A 449 -18.56 31.82 -8.94
C ASN A 449 -19.27 30.58 -8.36
N PHE A 450 -18.57 29.45 -8.26
CA PHE A 450 -18.84 28.55 -7.14
C PHE A 450 -17.56 28.41 -6.31
N LYS A 451 -17.51 29.09 -5.15
CA LYS A 451 -16.59 28.76 -4.06
C LYS A 451 -16.95 27.33 -3.59
N MET A 452 -16.51 26.32 -4.32
CA MET A 452 -16.65 24.93 -3.89
C MET A 452 -15.56 24.64 -2.88
N ARG A 453 -16.02 24.53 -1.64
CA ARG A 453 -15.27 24.12 -0.47
C ARG A 453 -14.55 22.81 -0.80
N VAL A 454 -13.22 22.84 -0.69
CA VAL A 454 -12.39 21.68 -0.36
C VAL A 454 -13.13 20.90 0.74
N PHE A 455 -13.23 19.58 0.69
CA PHE A 455 -13.70 18.83 1.86
C PHE A 455 -12.43 18.55 2.68
N LEU A 456 -11.98 19.42 3.59
CA LEU A 456 -12.63 19.70 4.86
C LEU A 456 -13.16 18.36 5.46
N VAL A 457 -12.43 17.80 6.44
CA VAL A 457 -12.76 16.67 7.33
C VAL A 457 -14.15 16.87 7.90
N SER A 458 -15.12 16.54 7.08
CA SER A 458 -16.52 16.39 7.43
C SER A 458 -16.86 14.96 7.05
N CYS A 459 -17.46 14.29 8.01
CA CYS A 459 -17.93 12.93 7.84
C CYS A 459 -18.85 12.84 6.63
N ASP A 460 -18.95 11.64 6.04
CA ASP A 460 -20.04 11.30 5.11
C ASP A 460 -21.35 11.92 5.61
N PRO A 461 -22.22 12.51 4.76
CA PRO A 461 -23.47 13.13 5.22
C PRO A 461 -24.38 12.23 6.06
N SER A 462 -24.24 10.90 5.91
CA SER A 462 -24.92 9.88 6.73
C SER A 462 -24.28 9.66 8.10
N LYS A 463 -23.02 10.06 8.24
CA LYS A 463 -22.21 10.01 9.45
C LYS A 463 -22.05 11.42 10.03
N LYS A 464 -21.63 11.46 11.27
CA LYS A 464 -21.57 12.69 12.05
C LYS A 464 -20.26 12.72 12.83
N LEU A 465 -19.69 13.92 12.89
CA LEU A 465 -18.38 14.14 13.48
C LEU A 465 -18.41 13.97 14.99
N ALA A 466 -17.47 13.20 15.50
CA ALA A 466 -17.20 13.02 16.92
C ALA A 466 -15.69 13.04 17.16
N PHE A 467 -15.29 13.06 18.43
CA PHE A 467 -13.90 12.95 18.85
C PHE A 467 -13.68 11.76 19.77
N THR A 468 -12.54 11.11 19.59
CA THR A 468 -11.93 10.28 20.62
C THR A 468 -10.97 11.13 21.45
N LYS A 469 -10.82 10.79 22.74
CA LYS A 469 -9.88 11.43 23.66
C LYS A 469 -8.95 10.38 24.26
N THR A 470 -7.65 10.61 24.21
CA THR A 470 -6.62 9.75 24.82
C THR A 470 -5.85 10.58 25.85
N LYS A 471 -5.91 10.19 27.12
CA LYS A 471 -5.25 10.91 28.23
C LYS A 471 -3.82 10.41 28.43
N ASN A 472 -2.90 11.32 28.72
CA ASN A 472 -1.47 11.09 28.95
C ASN A 472 -0.72 10.61 27.69
N PHE A 473 -1.21 11.00 26.53
CA PHE A 473 -0.64 10.65 25.24
C PHE A 473 -0.65 11.86 24.31
N ARG A 474 0.26 11.84 23.34
CA ARG A 474 0.36 12.83 22.27
C ARG A 474 0.62 12.15 20.93
N LEU A 475 0.30 12.87 19.85
CA LEU A 475 0.81 12.56 18.51
C LEU A 475 1.92 13.54 18.14
N VAL A 476 3.05 13.01 17.67
CA VAL A 476 4.11 13.82 17.06
C VAL A 476 3.91 13.80 15.55
N ALA A 477 3.57 14.95 14.99
CA ALA A 477 3.34 15.12 13.55
C ALA A 477 4.18 16.27 13.00
N GLU A 478 4.73 16.11 11.80
CA GLU A 478 5.39 17.20 11.09
C GLU A 478 4.35 18.19 10.56
N GLY A 479 4.60 19.49 10.75
CA GLY A 479 3.70 20.55 10.28
C GLY A 479 2.50 20.84 11.20
N SER A 480 2.58 20.50 12.48
CA SER A 480 1.58 20.91 13.49
C SER A 480 1.66 22.40 13.81
N GLU A 481 0.52 23.00 14.15
CA GLU A 481 0.40 24.41 14.52
C GLU A 481 0.07 24.54 16.00
N LYS A 482 0.91 25.26 16.75
CA LYS A 482 0.72 25.48 18.19
C LYS A 482 0.13 26.85 18.45
N GLU A 483 -0.99 26.83 19.18
CA GLU A 483 -1.75 28.01 19.57
C GLU A 483 -1.98 28.01 21.09
N HIS A 484 -2.13 29.19 21.66
CA HIS A 484 -2.48 29.34 23.07
C HIS A 484 -3.99 29.56 23.19
N VAL A 485 -4.67 28.72 23.97
CA VAL A 485 -6.13 28.71 24.10
C VAL A 485 -6.55 28.87 25.56
N LYS A 486 -7.73 29.43 25.83
CA LYS A 486 -8.24 29.62 27.19
C LYS A 486 -8.79 28.34 27.81
N SER A 487 -9.18 27.38 26.97
CA SER A 487 -9.75 26.11 27.41
C SER A 487 -9.69 25.06 26.31
N ILE A 488 -9.86 23.80 26.70
CA ILE A 488 -10.07 22.70 25.75
C ILE A 488 -11.26 22.91 24.82
N ALA A 489 -12.32 23.60 25.26
CA ALA A 489 -13.49 23.87 24.41
C ALA A 489 -13.13 24.75 23.21
N GLU A 490 -12.19 25.67 23.39
CA GLU A 490 -11.67 26.52 22.31
C GLU A 490 -10.81 25.73 21.34
N CYS A 491 -9.95 24.82 21.84
CA CYS A 491 -9.16 23.93 20.97
C CYS A 491 -10.03 22.93 20.19
N LEU A 492 -11.07 22.37 20.85
CA LEU A 492 -12.09 21.55 20.19
C LEU A 492 -12.84 22.34 19.13
N ASP A 493 -13.27 23.57 19.43
CA ASP A 493 -13.98 24.43 18.49
C ASP A 493 -13.09 24.84 17.30
N MET A 494 -11.82 25.16 17.55
CA MET A 494 -10.82 25.42 16.52
C MET A 494 -10.63 24.22 15.60
N CYS A 495 -10.44 23.01 16.15
CA CYS A 495 -10.31 21.81 15.35
C CYS A 495 -11.63 21.41 14.67
N TYR A 496 -12.77 21.61 15.32
CA TYR A 496 -14.09 21.30 14.77
C TYR A 496 -14.42 22.18 13.57
N LYS A 497 -14.12 23.49 13.65
CA LYS A 497 -14.33 24.47 12.57
C LYS A 497 -13.23 24.46 11.52
N ASN A 498 -12.02 24.09 11.90
CA ASN A 498 -10.93 23.89 10.95
C ASN A 498 -11.06 22.48 10.41
N ASP A 499 -11.69 22.36 9.25
CA ASP A 499 -11.86 21.04 8.71
C ASP A 499 -10.56 20.46 8.11
N GLN A 500 -9.42 21.15 8.08
CA GLN A 500 -8.13 20.48 7.83
C GLN A 500 -7.61 19.76 9.08
N CYS A 501 -8.02 20.19 10.28
CA CYS A 501 -7.64 19.54 11.53
C CYS A 501 -8.18 18.11 11.56
N ILE A 502 -7.31 17.11 11.75
CA ILE A 502 -7.69 15.70 11.94
C ILE A 502 -7.61 15.34 13.41
N SER A 503 -6.60 15.87 14.12
CA SER A 503 -6.40 15.64 15.54
C SER A 503 -5.74 16.86 16.19
N PHE A 504 -5.62 16.86 17.51
CA PHE A 504 -4.84 17.88 18.21
C PHE A 504 -4.31 17.34 19.54
N ASN A 505 -3.19 17.88 19.99
CA ASN A 505 -2.72 17.72 21.37
C ASN A 505 -3.19 18.92 22.20
N TYR A 506 -3.62 18.68 23.44
CA TYR A 506 -3.94 19.74 24.38
C TYR A 506 -3.25 19.54 25.71
N ARG A 507 -2.50 20.55 26.14
CA ARG A 507 -1.81 20.61 27.41
C ARG A 507 -2.48 21.66 28.33
N PRO A 508 -3.16 21.24 29.42
CA PRO A 508 -3.86 22.17 30.31
C PRO A 508 -2.94 23.06 31.14
N ASP A 509 -1.73 22.58 31.47
CA ASP A 509 -0.73 23.30 32.28
C ASP A 509 -0.26 24.61 31.63
N SER A 510 -0.12 24.56 30.31
CA SER A 510 0.41 25.62 29.45
C SER A 510 -0.66 26.23 28.56
N ASN A 511 -1.90 25.72 28.64
CA ASN A 511 -3.01 26.14 27.80
C ASN A 511 -2.63 26.07 26.31
N SER A 512 -1.84 25.06 25.94
CA SER A 512 -1.33 24.88 24.58
C SER A 512 -2.20 23.91 23.81
N CYS A 513 -2.66 24.34 22.63
CA CYS A 513 -3.40 23.58 21.64
C CYS A 513 -2.51 23.38 20.42
N GLU A 514 -2.18 22.15 20.08
CA GLU A 514 -1.40 21.82 18.89
C GLU A 514 -2.32 21.17 17.86
N ILE A 515 -2.73 21.91 16.85
CA ILE A 515 -3.56 21.44 15.75
C ILE A 515 -2.72 20.56 14.82
N ILE A 516 -3.24 19.37 14.52
CA ILE A 516 -2.54 18.34 13.76
C ILE A 516 -3.39 17.92 12.56
N TYR A 517 -2.74 17.87 11.41
CA TYR A 517 -3.36 17.58 10.10
C TYR A 517 -3.28 16.10 9.72
N SER A 518 -2.96 15.23 10.69
CA SER A 518 -2.90 13.77 10.59
C SER A 518 -3.59 13.12 11.79
N GLY A 519 -3.77 11.81 11.75
CA GLY A 519 -4.34 11.02 12.86
C GLY A 519 -3.66 9.66 12.95
N VAL A 520 -4.03 8.89 13.96
CA VAL A 520 -3.50 7.54 14.17
C VAL A 520 -4.55 6.47 13.85
N SER A 521 -4.10 5.31 13.39
CA SER A 521 -4.98 4.16 13.18
C SER A 521 -5.15 3.35 14.46
N ARG A 522 -4.07 3.20 15.25
CA ARG A 522 -4.00 2.41 16.50
C ARG A 522 -3.37 3.22 17.64
N GLY A 523 -3.70 2.86 18.89
CA GLY A 523 -3.25 3.61 20.07
C GLY A 523 -1.74 3.49 20.29
N ALA A 524 -1.15 2.41 19.81
CA ALA A 524 0.28 2.14 19.85
C ALA A 524 1.15 3.18 19.09
N GLU A 525 0.56 3.98 18.20
CA GLU A 525 1.25 5.05 17.48
C GLU A 525 1.43 6.33 18.31
N LEU A 526 0.78 6.43 19.48
CA LEU A 526 0.85 7.60 20.34
C LEU A 526 2.04 7.51 21.30
N GLU A 527 2.71 8.64 21.51
CA GLU A 527 3.76 8.76 22.53
C GLU A 527 3.15 9.07 23.88
N GLN A 528 3.61 8.40 24.93
CA GLN A 528 3.18 8.68 26.30
C GLN A 528 3.74 10.03 26.76
N GLU A 529 2.88 10.93 27.21
CA GLU A 529 3.26 12.24 27.75
C GLU A 529 2.28 12.63 28.86
N GLU A 530 2.76 12.68 30.10
CA GLU A 530 1.93 13.05 31.25
C GLU A 530 1.29 14.42 31.09
N GLU A 531 0.03 14.54 31.52
CA GLU A 531 -0.78 15.76 31.45
C GLU A 531 -1.04 16.28 30.02
N ASN A 532 -0.74 15.50 28.97
CA ASN A 532 -1.20 15.77 27.62
C ASN A 532 -2.48 14.98 27.29
N TYR A 533 -3.33 15.55 26.45
CA TYR A 533 -4.56 14.96 25.99
C TYR A 533 -4.61 15.02 24.46
N PHE A 534 -4.55 13.86 23.82
CA PHE A 534 -4.70 13.72 22.38
C PHE A 534 -6.18 13.55 22.01
N TYR A 535 -6.65 14.35 21.07
CA TYR A 535 -8.02 14.26 20.53
C TYR A 535 -7.98 14.01 19.04
N GLN A 536 -8.80 13.07 18.56
CA GLN A 536 -8.86 12.74 17.14
C GLN A 536 -10.29 12.69 16.64
N LYS A 537 -10.54 13.31 15.49
CA LYS A 537 -11.82 13.25 14.77
C LYS A 537 -12.10 11.81 14.35
N ILE A 538 -13.34 11.39 14.54
CA ILE A 538 -13.91 10.13 14.06
C ILE A 538 -15.27 10.37 13.43
N CYS A 539 -15.69 9.48 12.54
CA CYS A 539 -16.99 9.57 11.88
C CYS A 539 -17.94 8.46 12.33
N THR A 540 -19.08 8.88 12.90
CA THR A 540 -20.03 7.96 13.53
C THR A 540 -21.40 8.01 12.88
N GLU A 541 -22.07 6.86 12.72
CA GLU A 541 -23.42 6.79 12.10
C GLU A 541 -24.54 7.40 12.98
N SER A 542 -24.26 7.75 14.24
CA SER A 542 -25.24 8.27 15.19
C SER A 542 -24.64 9.35 16.09
N LEU A 543 -25.14 10.59 16.00
CA LEU A 543 -24.86 11.59 17.04
C LEU A 543 -25.81 11.35 18.22
N GLY A 544 -25.28 10.70 19.25
CA GLY A 544 -25.59 11.13 20.60
C GLY A 544 -25.09 12.56 20.78
N HIS A 545 -25.65 13.33 21.71
CA HIS A 545 -25.35 14.75 21.93
C HIS A 545 -23.92 15.06 22.43
N CYS A 546 -22.95 14.17 22.25
CA CYS A 546 -21.66 14.20 22.92
C CYS A 546 -20.52 14.28 21.90
N LEU A 547 -20.00 15.49 21.72
CA LEU A 547 -18.94 15.81 20.77
C LEU A 547 -17.67 14.98 20.99
N VAL A 548 -17.31 14.69 22.24
CA VAL A 548 -16.22 13.77 22.61
C VAL A 548 -16.84 12.43 23.03
N SER A 549 -17.09 11.57 22.05
CA SER A 549 -17.92 10.37 22.23
C SER A 549 -17.20 9.21 22.93
N PHE A 550 -15.87 9.13 22.85
CA PHE A 550 -15.12 8.02 23.46
C PHE A 550 -13.83 8.47 24.13
N ASN A 551 -13.53 7.87 25.29
CA ASN A 551 -12.18 7.89 25.86
C ASN A 551 -11.44 6.63 25.43
N ARG A 552 -10.30 6.76 24.77
CA ARG A 552 -9.43 5.68 24.33
C ARG A 552 -8.35 5.42 25.37
N ILE A 553 -8.06 4.14 25.61
CA ILE A 553 -6.88 3.70 26.34
C ILE A 553 -6.13 2.70 25.45
N PRO A 554 -4.92 3.06 24.98
CA PRO A 554 -4.09 2.15 24.20
C PRO A 554 -3.66 0.92 24.99
N GLN A 555 -3.59 -0.23 24.33
CA GLN A 555 -3.02 -1.48 24.88
C GLN A 555 -3.70 -1.98 26.16
N LEU A 556 -5.00 -1.75 26.27
CA LEU A 556 -5.81 -2.21 27.40
C LEU A 556 -6.89 -3.19 26.91
N GLN A 557 -7.01 -4.31 27.60
CA GLN A 557 -8.07 -5.29 27.43
C GLN A 557 -9.07 -5.21 28.58
N PHE A 558 -10.32 -5.57 28.29
CA PHE A 558 -11.41 -5.61 29.27
C PHE A 558 -12.16 -6.93 29.14
N ILE A 559 -12.15 -7.74 30.20
CA ILE A 559 -12.61 -9.13 30.15
C ILE A 559 -13.95 -9.28 30.86
N GLY A 560 -14.98 -9.70 30.12
CA GLY A 560 -16.33 -9.97 30.64
C GLY A 560 -17.38 -8.94 30.21
N TYR A 561 -18.66 -9.27 30.40
CA TYR A 561 -19.82 -8.42 30.02
C TYR A 561 -19.93 -8.08 28.52
N ALA A 562 -19.27 -8.86 27.67
CA ALA A 562 -19.46 -8.83 26.22
C ALA A 562 -20.91 -9.15 25.87
N ARG A 563 -21.55 -8.24 25.14
CA ARG A 563 -22.92 -8.40 24.63
C ARG A 563 -22.95 -8.77 23.17
N ASN A 564 -21.96 -8.32 22.41
CA ASN A 564 -21.83 -8.66 21.02
C ASN A 564 -20.35 -8.66 20.61
N VAL A 565 -20.00 -9.55 19.68
CA VAL A 565 -18.67 -9.65 19.09
C VAL A 565 -18.83 -9.60 17.58
N LEU A 566 -18.19 -8.63 16.96
CA LEU A 566 -18.25 -8.37 15.53
C LEU A 566 -16.87 -8.57 14.94
N ARG A 567 -16.78 -9.17 13.76
CA ARG A 567 -15.51 -9.48 13.09
C ARG A 567 -15.49 -8.87 11.70
N GLN A 568 -14.28 -8.64 11.17
CA GLN A 568 -14.06 -8.06 9.84
C GLN A 568 -14.72 -6.68 9.67
N ILE A 569 -14.74 -5.88 10.73
CA ILE A 569 -15.21 -4.50 10.70
C ILE A 569 -14.11 -3.58 11.20
N ASP A 570 -14.06 -2.34 10.72
CA ASP A 570 -13.12 -1.34 11.20
C ASP A 570 -13.54 -0.74 12.56
N ALA A 571 -12.60 -0.07 13.22
CA ALA A 571 -12.79 0.52 14.54
C ALA A 571 -13.88 1.60 14.56
N GLU A 572 -14.02 2.45 13.53
CA GLU A 572 -15.07 3.49 13.51
C GLU A 572 -16.46 2.89 13.36
N THR A 573 -16.59 1.86 12.52
CA THR A 573 -17.83 1.07 12.38
C THR A 573 -18.18 0.38 13.69
N CYS A 574 -17.20 -0.16 14.40
CA CYS A 574 -17.36 -0.75 15.73
C CYS A 574 -17.89 0.28 16.75
N LEU A 575 -17.24 1.44 16.86
CA LEU A 575 -17.65 2.54 17.74
C LEU A 575 -19.06 3.06 17.40
N SER A 576 -19.38 3.18 16.11
CA SER A 576 -20.70 3.58 15.63
C SER A 576 -21.80 2.62 16.09
N LYS A 577 -21.55 1.31 16.03
CA LYS A 577 -22.49 0.30 16.51
C LYS A 577 -22.69 0.37 18.02
N CYS A 578 -21.65 0.70 18.80
CA CYS A 578 -21.78 0.92 20.24
C CYS A 578 -22.68 2.14 20.55
N LEU A 579 -22.48 3.26 19.84
CA LEU A 579 -23.33 4.45 19.98
C LEU A 579 -24.78 4.16 19.61
N ALA A 580 -25.01 3.47 18.50
CA ALA A 580 -26.35 3.09 18.05
C ALA A 580 -27.07 2.17 19.04
N ALA A 581 -26.37 1.20 19.65
CA ALA A 581 -26.93 0.32 20.67
C ALA A 581 -27.36 1.10 21.92
N SER A 582 -26.59 2.11 22.31
CA SER A 582 -26.87 2.94 23.49
C SER A 582 -28.09 3.85 23.31
N MET A 583 -28.44 4.17 22.06
CA MET A 583 -29.52 5.10 21.70
C MET A 583 -30.82 4.41 21.29
N SER A 584 -30.76 3.15 20.88
CA SER A 584 -31.91 2.41 20.37
C SER A 584 -32.67 1.72 21.50
N ARG A 585 -33.90 2.16 21.81
CA ARG A 585 -34.83 1.45 22.73
C ARG A 585 -35.13 -0.01 22.32
N GLY A 586 -34.73 -0.43 21.11
CA GLY A 586 -34.92 -1.78 20.56
C GLY A 586 -33.67 -2.68 20.51
N ALA A 587 -32.48 -2.24 20.92
CA ALA A 587 -31.25 -3.03 20.82
C ALA A 587 -31.04 -4.06 21.96
N GLY A 588 -31.84 -3.98 23.03
CA GLY A 588 -31.82 -4.94 24.14
C GLY A 588 -30.71 -4.75 25.18
N TYR A 589 -29.76 -3.81 24.98
CA TYR A 589 -28.76 -3.42 25.99
C TYR A 589 -28.12 -2.05 25.67
N ASN A 590 -27.57 -1.39 26.70
CA ASN A 590 -26.81 -0.13 26.57
C ASN A 590 -25.31 -0.44 26.46
N CYS A 591 -24.63 0.04 25.42
CA CYS A 591 -23.20 -0.24 25.21
C CYS A 591 -22.35 0.81 25.95
N LYS A 592 -21.66 0.40 27.01
CA LYS A 592 -20.87 1.31 27.85
C LYS A 592 -19.39 1.34 27.48
N SER A 593 -18.87 0.29 26.85
CA SER A 593 -17.48 0.27 26.38
C SER A 593 -17.25 -0.68 25.21
N VAL A 594 -16.09 -0.55 24.59
CA VAL A 594 -15.64 -1.32 23.43
C VAL A 594 -14.20 -1.78 23.64
N VAL A 595 -13.89 -3.01 23.24
CA VAL A 595 -12.51 -3.47 23.02
C VAL A 595 -12.36 -3.80 21.55
N TYR A 596 -11.30 -3.30 20.91
CA TYR A 596 -11.04 -3.54 19.50
C TYR A 596 -9.64 -4.15 19.29
N TYR A 597 -9.61 -5.35 18.71
CA TYR A 597 -8.41 -6.09 18.36
C TYR A 597 -8.07 -5.84 16.90
N TYR A 598 -6.99 -5.10 16.65
CA TYR A 598 -6.58 -4.69 15.31
C TYR A 598 -6.12 -5.86 14.43
N PRO A 599 -5.30 -6.83 14.92
CA PRO A 599 -4.85 -7.96 14.10
C PRO A 599 -5.99 -8.77 13.50
N ASP A 600 -7.06 -8.96 14.28
CA ASP A 600 -8.20 -9.79 13.90
C ASP A 600 -9.37 -8.99 13.31
N SER A 601 -9.29 -7.66 13.33
CA SER A 601 -10.42 -6.75 13.04
C SER A 601 -11.68 -7.17 13.83
N GLU A 602 -11.48 -7.48 15.12
CA GLU A 602 -12.51 -7.97 16.03
C GLU A 602 -12.91 -6.87 17.01
N CYS A 603 -14.22 -6.70 17.18
CA CYS A 603 -14.86 -5.65 17.95
C CYS A 603 -15.77 -6.28 19.01
N ILE A 604 -15.47 -6.01 20.28
CA ILE A 604 -16.27 -6.48 21.41
C ILE A 604 -17.04 -5.30 22.00
N LEU A 605 -18.37 -5.39 22.01
CA LEU A 605 -19.27 -4.39 22.60
C LEU A 605 -19.70 -4.85 24.00
N ASN A 606 -19.45 -4.03 25.02
CA ASN A 606 -19.69 -4.39 26.42
C ASN A 606 -20.82 -3.57 27.06
N SER A 607 -21.58 -4.18 27.98
CA SER A 607 -22.59 -3.48 28.77
C SER A 607 -22.04 -2.79 30.03
N GLU A 608 -20.75 -2.97 30.33
CA GLU A 608 -20.05 -2.34 31.45
C GLU A 608 -18.80 -1.63 30.95
N SER A 609 -18.18 -0.81 31.80
CA SER A 609 -16.95 -0.08 31.50
C SER A 609 -15.95 -0.20 32.66
N ILE A 610 -14.71 0.23 32.46
CA ILE A 610 -13.68 0.23 33.50
C ILE A 610 -14.06 1.10 34.70
N GLU A 611 -14.89 2.12 34.52
CA GLU A 611 -15.36 2.97 35.61
C GLU A 611 -16.36 2.22 36.52
N SER A 612 -17.13 1.28 35.97
CA SER A 612 -18.05 0.44 36.75
C SER A 612 -17.43 -0.86 37.24
N LYS A 613 -16.42 -1.39 36.53
CA LYS A 613 -15.75 -2.67 36.83
C LYS A 613 -14.23 -2.58 36.60
N PRO A 614 -13.48 -1.79 37.40
CA PRO A 614 -12.04 -1.58 37.18
C PRO A 614 -11.23 -2.88 37.26
N ASP A 615 -11.64 -3.82 38.12
CA ASP A 615 -10.97 -5.11 38.35
C ASP A 615 -10.93 -6.03 37.11
N LEU A 616 -11.69 -5.71 36.06
CA LEU A 616 -11.78 -6.47 34.81
C LEU A 616 -10.91 -5.90 33.69
N SER A 617 -10.21 -4.79 33.96
CA SER A 617 -9.23 -4.23 33.04
C SER A 617 -7.84 -4.78 33.30
N ALA A 618 -7.13 -5.11 32.22
CA ALA A 618 -5.73 -5.52 32.29
C ALA A 618 -4.97 -4.93 31.09
N PRO A 619 -3.65 -4.70 31.21
CA PRO A 619 -2.82 -4.47 30.05
C PRO A 619 -2.91 -5.66 29.09
N ALA A 620 -2.80 -5.39 27.79
CA ALA A 620 -2.73 -6.42 26.77
C ALA A 620 -1.43 -7.23 26.88
N GLU A 621 -1.51 -8.54 26.67
CA GLU A 621 -0.32 -9.39 26.58
C GLU A 621 0.37 -9.20 25.22
N ALA A 622 1.70 -9.39 25.19
CA ALA A 622 2.50 -9.10 24.00
C ALA A 622 2.13 -9.95 22.76
N ASP A 623 1.50 -11.11 22.97
CA ASP A 623 1.04 -12.04 21.94
C ASP A 623 -0.36 -11.72 21.40
N THR A 624 -1.13 -10.88 22.10
CA THR A 624 -2.49 -10.46 21.72
C THR A 624 -2.48 -9.45 20.56
N GLY A 625 -1.32 -8.86 20.29
CA GLY A 625 -1.15 -7.81 19.28
C GLY A 625 -1.79 -6.48 19.68
N ASP A 626 -1.94 -5.56 18.73
CA ASP A 626 -2.47 -4.23 19.02
C ASP A 626 -3.96 -4.28 19.41
N VAL A 627 -4.28 -3.78 20.60
CA VAL A 627 -5.65 -3.69 21.12
C VAL A 627 -5.88 -2.33 21.76
N ASP A 628 -7.06 -1.76 21.54
CA ASP A 628 -7.50 -0.54 22.20
C ASP A 628 -8.84 -0.73 22.91
N TYR A 629 -8.94 -0.14 24.10
CA TYR A 629 -10.18 -0.03 24.86
C TYR A 629 -10.79 1.37 24.70
N PHE A 630 -12.12 1.44 24.59
CA PHE A 630 -12.86 2.69 24.50
C PHE A 630 -14.03 2.72 25.50
N THR A 631 -14.07 3.71 26.41
CA THR A 631 -15.27 4.01 27.19
C THR A 631 -16.22 4.88 26.37
N ASN A 632 -17.49 4.50 26.28
CA ASN A 632 -18.54 5.29 25.62
C ASN A 632 -19.02 6.42 26.56
N ASN A 633 -18.67 7.66 26.23
CA ASN A 633 -19.05 8.83 27.03
C ASN A 633 -20.52 9.26 26.80
N CYS A 634 -21.21 8.68 25.81
CA CYS A 634 -22.58 9.05 25.45
C CYS A 634 -23.68 8.31 26.25
N ALA A 635 -23.30 7.50 27.25
CA ALA A 635 -24.21 6.66 28.02
C ALA A 635 -24.36 7.14 29.48
N GLY A 636 -24.81 8.38 29.70
CA GLY A 636 -24.98 8.99 31.03
C GLY A 636 -26.42 8.91 31.59
N ASP A 637 -26.54 8.82 32.92
CA ASP A 637 -27.80 8.81 33.67
C ASP A 637 -27.97 10.14 34.43
N TRP A 638 -29.19 10.69 34.48
CA TRP A 638 -29.50 11.84 35.35
C TRP A 638 -29.60 11.40 36.81
N SER A 639 -29.07 12.21 37.73
CA SER A 639 -29.44 12.14 39.14
C SER A 639 -30.91 12.56 39.33
N GLU A 640 -31.47 12.21 40.49
CA GLU A 640 -32.74 12.79 40.93
C GLU A 640 -32.67 14.32 40.99
N TRP A 641 -33.82 14.98 40.81
CA TRP A 641 -33.93 16.44 40.91
C TRP A 641 -33.73 16.92 42.33
N SER A 642 -33.04 18.05 42.49
CA SER A 642 -33.01 18.79 43.75
C SER A 642 -34.40 19.29 44.13
N LYS A 643 -34.59 19.64 45.42
CA LYS A 643 -35.74 20.43 45.85
C LYS A 643 -35.74 21.80 45.16
N TRP A 644 -36.91 22.39 44.96
CA TRP A 644 -37.07 23.75 44.45
C TRP A 644 -36.44 24.77 45.41
N SER A 645 -35.75 25.77 44.86
CA SER A 645 -35.20 26.89 45.61
C SER A 645 -36.31 27.82 46.13
N ALA A 646 -35.97 28.63 47.14
CA ALA A 646 -36.85 29.68 47.63
C ALA A 646 -37.12 30.73 46.53
N CYS A 647 -38.28 31.38 46.59
CA CYS A 647 -38.67 32.37 45.60
C CYS A 647 -37.70 33.57 45.60
N ASN A 648 -37.10 33.88 44.44
CA ASN A 648 -36.22 35.04 44.31
C ASN A 648 -37.02 36.35 44.17
N SER A 649 -36.33 37.49 44.21
CA SER A 649 -36.93 38.84 44.09
C SER A 649 -37.68 39.12 42.79
N TYR A 650 -37.59 38.22 41.81
CA TYR A 650 -38.27 38.28 40.52
C TYR A 650 -39.41 37.25 40.40
N GLY A 651 -39.80 36.60 41.50
CA GLY A 651 -40.94 35.67 41.52
C GLY A 651 -40.65 34.30 40.91
N LYS A 652 -39.39 33.84 40.85
CA LYS A 652 -39.02 32.54 40.26
C LYS A 652 -38.38 31.59 41.26
N GLN A 653 -38.64 30.29 41.08
CA GLN A 653 -37.94 29.19 41.74
C GLN A 653 -37.20 28.35 40.68
N SER A 654 -36.07 27.75 41.08
CA SER A 654 -35.29 26.85 40.24
C SER A 654 -34.93 25.55 40.97
N ARG A 655 -34.74 24.47 40.22
CA ARG A 655 -34.17 23.22 40.71
C ARG A 655 -33.18 22.66 39.71
N THR A 656 -32.22 21.86 40.17
CA THR A 656 -31.14 21.32 39.33
C THR A 656 -30.97 19.82 39.54
N ARG A 657 -30.34 19.17 38.57
CA ARG A 657 -29.91 17.76 38.64
C ARG A 657 -28.54 17.62 38.00
N GLN A 658 -27.81 16.56 38.34
CA GLN A 658 -26.45 16.30 37.87
C GLN A 658 -26.44 15.11 36.92
N CYS A 659 -25.68 15.22 35.84
CA CYS A 659 -25.49 14.13 34.88
C CYS A 659 -24.29 13.29 35.34
N SER A 660 -24.40 11.96 35.29
CA SER A 660 -23.32 11.06 35.69
C SER A 660 -22.06 11.18 34.82
N VAL A 661 -22.18 11.71 33.60
CA VAL A 661 -21.07 11.99 32.68
C VAL A 661 -21.26 13.36 32.00
N TYR A 662 -20.24 14.21 32.09
CA TYR A 662 -20.30 15.59 31.61
C TYR A 662 -20.64 15.70 30.11
N GLY A 663 -21.78 16.32 29.78
CA GLY A 663 -22.17 16.65 28.41
C GLY A 663 -23.16 15.71 27.71
N SER A 664 -23.64 14.65 28.39
CA SER A 664 -24.30 13.52 27.68
C SER A 664 -25.74 13.19 28.10
N CYS A 665 -26.35 13.91 29.03
CA CYS A 665 -27.73 13.63 29.42
C CYS A 665 -28.75 14.48 28.62
N SER A 666 -29.80 13.84 28.07
CA SER A 666 -30.86 14.52 27.31
C SER A 666 -31.90 15.17 28.23
N GLY A 667 -32.22 16.44 28.01
CA GLY A 667 -33.16 17.25 28.82
C GLY A 667 -32.48 18.37 29.60
N GLU A 668 -33.26 19.24 30.26
CA GLU A 668 -32.71 20.40 30.96
C GLU A 668 -32.00 20.00 32.27
N LYS A 669 -30.85 20.64 32.54
CA LYS A 669 -30.07 20.49 33.80
C LYS A 669 -30.63 21.34 34.94
N GLU A 670 -31.38 22.37 34.59
CA GLU A 670 -32.01 23.33 35.48
C GLU A 670 -33.41 23.60 34.95
N GLU A 671 -34.39 23.58 35.84
CA GLU A 671 -35.78 23.90 35.53
C GLU A 671 -36.17 25.16 36.31
N ILE A 672 -36.87 26.10 35.66
CA ILE A 672 -37.29 27.37 36.25
C ILE A 672 -38.80 27.50 36.13
N ARG A 673 -39.46 27.81 37.25
CA ARG A 673 -40.90 28.10 37.28
C ARG A 673 -41.22 29.40 38.01
N GLN A 674 -42.39 29.95 37.74
CA GLN A 674 -42.96 31.02 38.55
C GLN A 674 -43.31 30.46 39.94
N CYS A 675 -43.07 31.26 40.98
CA CYS A 675 -43.46 30.88 42.32
C CYS A 675 -44.98 30.70 42.34
N GLU A 676 -45.42 29.52 42.77
CA GLU A 676 -46.83 29.30 43.05
C GLU A 676 -47.21 30.27 44.17
N SER A 677 -48.08 31.23 43.87
CA SER A 677 -48.77 31.97 44.91
C SER A 677 -49.53 30.95 45.74
N GLU A 678 -49.31 30.94 47.06
CA GLU A 678 -50.18 30.23 48.00
C GLU A 678 -51.61 30.77 47.86
N SER A 679 -52.36 30.18 46.95
CA SER A 679 -53.81 30.24 46.96
C SER A 679 -54.35 28.95 46.33
N LEU A 680 -54.76 28.07 47.24
CA LEU A 680 -55.73 26.99 47.09
C LEU A 680 -55.19 25.60 46.71
N LEU A 681 -54.76 24.90 47.77
CA LEU A 681 -55.17 23.52 48.00
C LEU A 681 -56.70 23.42 47.95
N THR A 682 -57.27 22.56 47.09
CA THR A 682 -58.26 21.53 47.44
C THR A 682 -58.69 20.72 46.22
N ASN A 683 -58.46 19.41 46.31
CA ASN A 683 -59.14 18.24 45.72
C ASN A 683 -60.26 18.45 44.68
N THR A 684 -60.23 17.64 43.61
CA THR A 684 -61.29 16.65 43.32
C THR A 684 -60.87 15.64 42.24
N GLU A 685 -61.40 14.43 42.38
CA GLU A 685 -61.09 13.18 41.67
C GLU A 685 -61.70 13.06 40.25
N SER A 686 -61.04 12.19 39.47
CA SER A 686 -61.59 11.13 38.62
C SER A 686 -62.10 11.39 37.18
N THR A 687 -61.49 10.57 36.30
CA THR A 687 -62.00 9.84 35.11
C THR A 687 -61.82 10.40 33.68
N PRO A 688 -61.62 9.49 32.69
CA PRO A 688 -60.73 9.71 31.56
C PRO A 688 -61.47 9.84 30.22
N ILE A 689 -60.90 10.57 29.26
CA ILE A 689 -61.37 10.55 27.87
C ILE A 689 -60.18 10.50 26.89
N THR A 690 -60.30 9.50 26.03
CA THR A 690 -59.58 9.15 24.81
C THR A 690 -59.73 10.18 23.68
N SER A 691 -58.68 10.36 22.87
CA SER A 691 -58.82 10.45 21.39
C SER A 691 -57.45 10.49 20.70
N ASP A 692 -57.32 9.66 19.67
CA ASP A 692 -56.17 9.44 18.79
C ASP A 692 -55.60 10.69 18.08
N PRO A 693 -54.34 10.65 17.61
CA PRO A 693 -53.73 11.69 16.78
C PRO A 693 -54.12 11.55 15.29
N PRO A 694 -54.28 12.66 14.53
CA PRO A 694 -54.56 12.58 13.10
C PRO A 694 -53.31 12.30 12.26
N SER A 695 -53.42 11.19 11.53
CA SER A 695 -52.85 10.78 10.23
C SER A 695 -51.96 11.74 9.42
N CYS A 696 -50.86 11.19 8.90
CA CYS A 696 -50.04 11.69 7.79
C CYS A 696 -50.80 11.73 6.44
N PRO A 697 -50.49 12.69 5.53
CA PRO A 697 -50.80 12.57 4.11
C PRO A 697 -49.65 11.89 3.30
N PRO A 698 -49.94 11.27 2.15
CA PRO A 698 -49.09 10.26 1.50
C PRO A 698 -48.13 10.82 0.42
N ARG A 699 -47.12 9.99 0.10
CA ARG A 699 -46.19 10.13 -1.04
C ARG A 699 -46.92 10.23 -2.40
N PRO A 700 -46.33 10.93 -3.39
CA PRO A 700 -46.55 10.61 -4.79
C PRO A 700 -45.59 9.51 -5.28
N ILE A 701 -46.19 8.61 -6.04
CA ILE A 701 -45.64 7.42 -6.69
C ILE A 701 -44.95 7.81 -8.02
N TYR A 702 -43.83 7.16 -8.31
CA TYR A 702 -43.17 7.13 -9.62
C TYR A 702 -44.08 6.58 -10.72
N LYS A 703 -44.03 7.15 -11.93
CA LYS A 703 -44.07 6.39 -13.19
C LYS A 703 -43.37 7.11 -14.35
N PRO A 704 -42.87 6.35 -15.36
CA PRO A 704 -41.80 6.75 -16.28
C PRO A 704 -42.33 7.31 -17.60
N CYS A 705 -41.45 7.93 -18.40
CA CYS A 705 -41.68 8.10 -19.83
C CYS A 705 -40.40 7.89 -20.65
N GLU A 706 -40.58 7.17 -21.75
CA GLU A 706 -39.60 6.77 -22.75
C GLU A 706 -39.41 7.83 -23.84
N SER A 707 -38.24 7.74 -24.49
CA SER A 707 -37.90 8.14 -25.87
C SER A 707 -37.86 9.63 -26.24
N CYS A 708 -36.67 10.05 -26.71
CA CYS A 708 -36.49 10.71 -28.00
C CYS A 708 -35.06 10.47 -28.49
N SER A 709 -34.97 10.10 -29.76
CA SER A 709 -33.81 9.69 -30.54
C SER A 709 -33.03 10.86 -31.15
N SER A 710 -31.77 10.56 -31.48
CA SER A 710 -30.92 11.10 -32.56
C SER A 710 -30.50 12.57 -32.54
N VAL A 711 -29.17 12.80 -32.60
CA VAL A 711 -28.42 13.45 -33.70
C VAL A 711 -27.15 14.17 -33.18
N ASP A 712 -26.04 13.84 -33.84
CA ASP A 712 -24.75 14.52 -34.04
C ASP A 712 -23.70 14.69 -32.94
N GLN A 713 -22.57 14.00 -33.20
CA GLN A 713 -21.24 14.24 -32.66
C GLN A 713 -20.67 15.58 -33.14
N PRO A 714 -19.69 16.12 -32.39
CA PRO A 714 -18.48 16.62 -33.02
C PRO A 714 -17.25 15.83 -32.55
N GLU A 715 -16.49 15.34 -33.53
CA GLU A 715 -15.10 14.92 -33.38
C GLU A 715 -14.28 16.06 -32.76
N ILE A 716 -13.55 15.80 -31.68
CA ILE A 716 -12.40 16.62 -31.29
C ILE A 716 -11.23 15.70 -30.92
N SER A 717 -10.27 15.75 -31.85
CA SER A 717 -8.91 15.24 -31.94
C SER A 717 -8.11 15.06 -30.64
N ALA A 718 -7.41 13.92 -30.62
CA ALA A 718 -6.30 13.56 -29.75
C ALA A 718 -5.14 14.59 -29.80
N ILE A 719 -4.45 14.77 -28.67
CA ILE A 719 -3.14 15.43 -28.61
C ILE A 719 -2.14 14.44 -28.02
N PHE A 720 -1.43 13.76 -28.91
CA PHE A 720 -0.13 13.13 -28.66
C PHE A 720 0.96 14.21 -28.77
N ILE A 721 1.97 14.18 -27.89
CA ILE A 721 3.25 14.85 -28.14
C ILE A 721 4.32 13.75 -28.30
N PRO A 722 4.94 13.62 -29.49
CA PRO A 722 6.07 12.71 -29.69
C PRO A 722 7.34 13.26 -29.03
N VAL A 723 8.11 12.36 -28.43
CA VAL A 723 9.50 12.61 -28.02
C VAL A 723 10.33 12.72 -29.30
N SER A 724 10.94 13.88 -29.52
CA SER A 724 11.90 14.09 -30.59
C SER A 724 13.21 13.39 -30.28
N ASN A 725 13.71 12.64 -31.26
CA ASN A 725 15.06 12.13 -31.35
C ASN A 725 16.10 13.24 -31.14
N GLU A 726 17.10 12.98 -30.30
CA GLU A 726 18.53 13.20 -30.55
C GLU A 726 19.37 12.31 -29.63
#